data_AF-A0AAN8RUK4-F1
#
_entry.id   AF-A0AAN8RUK4-F1
#
_cell.length_a   1.000
_cell.length_b   1.000
_cell.length_c   1.000
_cell.angle_alpha   90.00
_cell.angle_beta   90.00
_cell.angle_gamma   90.00
#
_symmetry.space_group_name_H-M   'P 1'
#
loop_
_entity.id
_entity.type
_entity.pdbx_description
1 polymer ?
#
loop_
_entity_poly.entity_id
_entity_poly.type
_entity_poly.pdbx_seq_one_letter_code
_entity_poly.pdbx_strand_id
1 'polypeptide(L)'
;MVSYCLSILIESANSSPIYIVSYNVACKPPEENLDELLSLEESEEKLPDLYVVGLQEVKAQLYNIVLDALLDDPWTIAFKQVTLTKLKTKNYVKLKTVRLQGLILSIYSKRKHLLNIRDVEMQYTKTGLGGFWGNKGCVAIRLNINGVSVCVVNTHLTPHDQNLQARIEDYNQIIGSTNFARQKETSSILFHDYVFWMGDHNFRIDEAIAHGEILDKIKAKKLNWLKDVDQLKSVMRSGQAFSELIEEPFDFPPTYKYIFKTSDYDPKRRPAWTDRILYKVNANAYENITLSAQMGFYKSFPNYQASDHKPIAGEFTFKVFSDYSDRVIEFSSIKKWYINEENVVSFNAEDIRISDWDWIGVFKHNFCALDEYVSFVYVNTVAAGVSKVLYNSDEASAVVTTSNRRKEIKFPDGMVRTEGKYCLMYLTADSGSVLGISPVFDAEFKPGVDNRFTNAMEGDESSSRFRASSRRSPVRLTAHTISSARQEIVPENFISKDTFDTVSVYIIPKAQLQRSTITVTLVDKKILGLPVKIDDKKYARNAFYFNLCFVCDAWARTVHYEPLLKKLSDYLIGMELESKFLSLQDKDENEKQRLSKMLNQVMEDLNSTKMCTLTEGVATTHLKVVKICADPTPVLDHQVPIFIENRGAFFEEQWDLTTQQVLPFIDGFNHISKIAAEADVENNLVKSCVQNLVYYGVVSLIPIFQYSNVYAGTPQLRKLAENSALQKECIEYVSKSLRHPPNFKDVFKFYASMVRGTTIKDLCIRLNPHSKRINERKLVQFGVLKGFIQRVYKYIIYVGSKDKLTNNPVYRHMNGLNSSDEICCATGLSAQQLEELMEKDQNLILIWK
;
A
#
# COMPACT_ATOMS: atom_id res chain seq x y z
N MET A 1 11.15 -47.87 -1.41
CA MET A 1 10.37 -48.60 -0.40
C MET A 1 9.30 -47.64 0.09
N VAL A 2 8.15 -47.61 -0.59
CA VAL A 2 7.03 -46.71 -0.26
C VAL A 2 6.10 -47.51 0.63
N SER A 3 6.11 -47.22 1.93
CA SER A 3 5.18 -47.84 2.87
C SER A 3 3.88 -47.04 2.82
N TYR A 4 2.86 -47.62 2.21
CA TYR A 4 1.48 -47.18 2.37
C TYR A 4 0.99 -47.69 3.73
N CYS A 5 0.68 -46.78 4.65
CA CYS A 5 -0.08 -47.11 5.84
C CYS A 5 -1.54 -46.78 5.56
N LEU A 6 -2.27 -47.80 5.10
CA LEU A 6 -3.72 -47.79 5.02
C LEU A 6 -4.26 -47.84 6.45
N SER A 7 -4.80 -46.74 6.94
CA SER A 7 -5.61 -46.73 8.16
C SER A 7 -7.06 -46.54 7.73
N ILE A 8 -7.80 -47.64 7.70
CA ILE A 8 -9.26 -47.62 7.58
C ILE A 8 -9.77 -47.19 8.97
N LEU A 9 -10.32 -45.98 9.06
CA LEU A 9 -11.21 -45.60 10.15
C LEU A 9 -12.51 -45.09 9.54
N ILE A 10 -13.60 -45.63 10.06
CA ILE A 10 -14.97 -45.20 9.76
C ILE A 10 -15.11 -43.82 10.41
N GLU A 11 -14.83 -42.75 9.66
CA GLU A 11 -14.72 -41.38 10.22
C GLU A 11 -16.10 -40.71 10.34
N SER A 12 -16.46 -40.32 11.56
CA SER A 12 -17.58 -39.42 11.83
C SER A 12 -17.21 -38.00 11.37
N ALA A 13 -17.82 -37.46 10.31
CA ALA A 13 -17.53 -36.09 9.88
C ALA A 13 -17.97 -35.06 10.94
N ASN A 14 -17.05 -34.19 11.37
CA ASN A 14 -17.40 -32.98 12.11
C ASN A 14 -17.80 -31.88 11.12
N SER A 15 -18.66 -30.98 11.57
CA SER A 15 -19.24 -29.93 10.75
C SER A 15 -18.68 -28.57 11.18
N SER A 16 -17.97 -27.88 10.30
CA SER A 16 -17.41 -26.55 10.59
C SER A 16 -18.26 -25.46 9.92
N PRO A 17 -18.97 -24.62 10.69
CA PRO A 17 -19.72 -23.50 10.12
C PRO A 17 -18.78 -22.39 9.64
N ILE A 18 -18.95 -21.96 8.38
CA ILE A 18 -18.29 -20.80 7.78
C ILE A 18 -19.34 -19.75 7.42
N TYR A 19 -19.12 -18.52 7.87
CA TYR A 19 -20.03 -17.40 7.65
C TYR A 19 -19.38 -16.41 6.69
N ILE A 20 -20.01 -16.20 5.54
CA ILE A 20 -19.49 -15.43 4.42
C ILE A 20 -20.31 -14.16 4.27
N VAL A 21 -19.64 -13.02 4.23
CA VAL A 21 -20.23 -11.69 3.98
C VAL A 21 -19.66 -11.12 2.70
N SER A 22 -20.53 -10.55 1.85
CA SER A 22 -20.12 -9.67 0.74
C SER A 22 -20.79 -8.32 0.86
N TYR A 23 -20.01 -7.24 0.73
CA TYR A 23 -20.53 -5.88 0.76
C TYR A 23 -19.76 -4.90 -0.13
N ASN A 24 -20.42 -4.38 -1.16
CA ASN A 24 -19.94 -3.21 -1.89
C ASN A 24 -20.24 -1.94 -1.07
N VAL A 25 -19.19 -1.26 -0.60
CA VAL A 25 -19.29 -0.13 0.34
C VAL A 25 -19.30 1.24 -0.37
N ALA A 26 -19.31 1.28 -1.70
CA ALA A 26 -19.48 2.48 -2.52
C ALA A 26 -18.55 3.66 -2.13
N CYS A 27 -17.31 3.35 -1.73
CA CYS A 27 -16.30 4.29 -1.21
C CYS A 27 -16.75 5.12 0.01
N LYS A 28 -17.83 4.72 0.69
CA LYS A 28 -18.32 5.35 1.93
C LYS A 28 -17.56 4.81 3.12
N PRO A 29 -17.39 5.56 4.21
CA PRO A 29 -16.84 5.00 5.43
C PRO A 29 -17.86 4.08 6.14
N PRO A 30 -17.42 3.20 7.06
CA PRO A 30 -18.29 2.40 7.90
C PRO A 30 -19.02 3.29 8.93
N GLU A 31 -20.19 3.81 8.56
CA GLU A 31 -21.05 4.61 9.45
C GLU A 31 -21.95 3.73 10.35
N GLU A 32 -22.17 2.47 9.98
CA GLU A 32 -23.17 1.58 10.57
C GLU A 32 -22.54 0.49 11.45
N ASN A 33 -23.26 0.06 12.50
CA ASN A 33 -22.80 -1.02 13.38
C ASN A 33 -22.83 -2.36 12.64
N LEU A 34 -21.74 -3.13 12.68
CA LEU A 34 -21.59 -4.42 11.99
C LEU A 34 -22.10 -5.63 12.80
N ASP A 35 -22.61 -5.43 14.01
CA ASP A 35 -23.04 -6.52 14.89
C ASP A 35 -24.10 -7.41 14.25
N GLU A 36 -25.14 -6.82 13.67
CA GLU A 36 -26.22 -7.54 12.99
C GLU A 36 -25.68 -8.28 11.75
N LEU A 37 -24.81 -7.64 10.96
CA LEU A 37 -24.24 -8.21 9.74
C LEU A 37 -23.40 -9.46 10.03
N LEU A 38 -22.65 -9.43 11.12
CA LEU A 38 -21.79 -10.52 11.56
C LEU A 38 -22.46 -11.46 12.57
N SER A 39 -23.73 -11.24 12.90
CA SER A 39 -24.50 -11.99 13.91
C SER A 39 -23.78 -12.06 15.27
N LEU A 40 -23.14 -10.96 15.69
CA LEU A 40 -22.34 -10.87 16.92
C LEU A 40 -23.18 -10.75 18.20
N GLU A 41 -24.50 -10.68 18.11
CA GLU A 41 -25.38 -10.65 19.27
C GLU A 41 -25.60 -12.06 19.87
N GLU A 42 -25.27 -13.12 19.13
CA GLU A 42 -25.43 -14.50 19.58
C GLU A 42 -24.37 -14.94 20.61
N SER A 43 -24.69 -16.02 21.36
CA SER A 43 -23.75 -16.66 22.28
C SER A 43 -22.54 -17.24 21.54
N GLU A 44 -21.37 -17.27 22.18
CA GLU A 44 -20.11 -17.73 21.57
C GLU A 44 -20.19 -19.16 21.00
N GLU A 45 -21.00 -20.02 21.61
CA GLU A 45 -21.25 -21.39 21.16
C GLU A 45 -21.97 -21.48 19.81
N LYS A 46 -22.81 -20.49 19.49
CA LYS A 46 -23.57 -20.45 18.22
C LYS A 46 -22.81 -19.77 17.09
N LEU A 47 -21.72 -19.08 17.40
CA LEU A 47 -20.94 -18.38 16.38
C LEU A 47 -20.21 -19.34 15.45
N PRO A 48 -20.03 -18.98 14.17
CA PRO A 48 -19.39 -19.80 13.15
C PRO A 48 -17.91 -20.03 13.46
N ASP A 49 -17.34 -21.14 13.05
CA ASP A 49 -15.92 -21.43 13.30
C ASP A 49 -14.99 -20.53 12.46
N LEU A 50 -15.46 -20.10 11.28
CA LEU A 50 -14.77 -19.16 10.41
C LEU A 50 -15.70 -18.02 9.96
N TYR A 51 -15.16 -16.81 9.94
CA TYR A 51 -15.77 -15.68 9.24
C TYR A 51 -14.96 -15.34 8.01
N VAL A 52 -15.65 -15.08 6.91
CA VAL A 52 -15.08 -14.56 5.68
C VAL A 52 -15.79 -13.27 5.32
N VAL A 53 -15.02 -12.22 5.07
CA VAL A 53 -15.55 -10.90 4.73
C VAL A 53 -14.93 -10.43 3.43
N GLY A 54 -15.76 -10.29 2.39
CA GLY A 54 -15.43 -9.70 1.11
C GLY A 54 -16.02 -8.29 0.98
N LEU A 55 -15.17 -7.29 0.71
CA LEU A 55 -15.60 -5.91 0.47
C LEU A 55 -15.21 -5.45 -0.93
N GLN A 56 -16.06 -4.63 -1.56
CA GLN A 56 -15.79 -3.98 -2.85
C GLN A 56 -15.98 -2.46 -2.74
N GLU A 57 -15.32 -1.70 -3.61
CA GLU A 57 -15.29 -0.22 -3.57
C GLU A 57 -14.87 0.37 -2.22
N VAL A 58 -13.98 -0.31 -1.51
CA VAL A 58 -13.31 0.32 -0.36
C VAL A 58 -12.47 1.48 -0.89
N LYS A 59 -12.57 2.65 -0.26
CA LYS A 59 -11.86 3.86 -0.67
C LYS A 59 -10.35 3.60 -0.70
N ALA A 60 -9.77 3.51 -1.90
CA ALA A 60 -8.33 3.39 -2.11
C ALA A 60 -7.79 4.75 -2.57
N GLN A 61 -6.89 5.35 -1.79
CA GLN A 61 -6.24 6.60 -2.18
C GLN A 61 -4.99 6.27 -3.02
N LEU A 62 -4.97 6.67 -4.30
CA LEU A 62 -3.93 6.29 -5.27
C LEU A 62 -2.51 6.67 -4.85
N TYR A 63 -2.36 7.66 -3.96
CA TYR A 63 -1.10 8.19 -3.43
C TYR A 63 -0.51 7.36 -2.28
N ASN A 64 -1.27 6.43 -1.71
CA ASN A 64 -0.87 5.69 -0.51
C ASN A 64 -0.63 4.21 -0.75
N ILE A 65 -0.45 3.66 -1.95
CA ILE A 65 -0.29 2.19 -2.13
C ILE A 65 0.78 1.58 -1.21
N VAL A 66 1.87 2.32 -0.94
CA VAL A 66 2.93 1.91 0.00
C VAL A 66 2.53 2.13 1.47
N LEU A 67 1.76 3.18 1.77
CA LEU A 67 1.27 3.49 3.13
C LEU A 67 0.04 2.65 3.51
N ASP A 68 -0.91 2.38 2.61
CA ASP A 68 -2.07 1.48 2.76
C ASP A 68 -1.65 0.00 2.86
N ALA A 69 -0.42 -0.33 2.43
CA ALA A 69 0.21 -1.62 2.73
C ALA A 69 0.81 -1.66 4.15
N LEU A 70 1.02 -0.50 4.79
CA LEU A 70 1.60 -0.31 6.12
C LEU A 70 0.59 0.18 7.18
N LEU A 71 -0.55 0.73 6.75
CA LEU A 71 -1.64 1.31 7.54
C LEU A 71 -2.96 0.76 6.98
N ASP A 72 -3.76 0.16 7.85
CA ASP A 72 -5.07 -0.37 7.44
C ASP A 72 -6.00 0.76 6.95
N ASP A 73 -6.80 0.54 5.89
CA ASP A 73 -7.81 1.51 5.46
C ASP A 73 -8.96 1.63 6.47
N PRO A 74 -9.80 2.68 6.47
CA PRO A 74 -10.87 2.85 7.45
C PRO A 74 -11.87 1.69 7.56
N TRP A 75 -12.13 0.94 6.48
CA TRP A 75 -12.95 -0.28 6.56
C TRP A 75 -12.16 -1.44 7.15
N THR A 76 -10.90 -1.63 6.76
CA THR A 76 -10.03 -2.60 7.42
C THR A 76 -9.80 -2.24 8.88
N ILE A 77 -9.70 -0.96 9.24
CA ILE A 77 -9.62 -0.45 10.61
C ILE A 77 -10.94 -0.64 11.32
N ALA A 78 -12.10 -0.34 10.74
CA ALA A 78 -13.38 -0.50 11.43
C ALA A 78 -13.78 -1.97 11.56
N PHE A 79 -13.56 -2.79 10.53
CA PHE A 79 -13.65 -4.23 10.66
C PHE A 79 -12.62 -4.73 11.64
N LYS A 80 -11.36 -4.25 11.63
CA LYS A 80 -10.42 -4.52 12.72
C LYS A 80 -10.99 -4.03 14.04
N GLN A 81 -11.56 -2.86 14.20
CA GLN A 81 -11.97 -2.33 15.49
C GLN A 81 -13.16 -3.10 16.05
N VAL A 82 -14.12 -3.47 15.21
CA VAL A 82 -15.24 -4.36 15.56
C VAL A 82 -14.75 -5.80 15.81
N THR A 83 -13.83 -6.33 14.99
CA THR A 83 -13.27 -7.70 15.09
C THR A 83 -12.29 -7.83 16.26
N LEU A 84 -11.28 -6.97 16.34
CA LEU A 84 -10.28 -6.85 17.40
C LEU A 84 -10.90 -6.52 18.77
N THR A 85 -12.10 -5.94 18.85
CA THR A 85 -12.75 -5.68 20.16
C THR A 85 -13.80 -6.75 20.48
N LYS A 86 -14.74 -7.04 19.58
CA LYS A 86 -15.84 -7.99 19.87
C LYS A 86 -15.50 -9.44 19.52
N LEU A 87 -14.96 -9.71 18.33
CA LEU A 87 -14.53 -11.07 17.98
C LEU A 87 -13.33 -11.52 18.84
N LYS A 88 -12.48 -10.60 19.29
CA LYS A 88 -11.45 -10.89 20.31
C LYS A 88 -12.06 -11.38 21.62
N THR A 89 -13.12 -10.74 22.14
CA THR A 89 -13.82 -11.23 23.35
C THR A 89 -14.47 -12.60 23.15
N LYS A 90 -14.60 -13.04 21.89
CA LYS A 90 -15.15 -14.34 21.49
C LYS A 90 -14.10 -15.28 20.89
N ASN A 91 -12.83 -15.06 21.22
CA ASN A 91 -11.69 -15.92 20.88
C ASN A 91 -11.42 -16.15 19.38
N TYR A 92 -11.65 -15.15 18.53
CA TYR A 92 -11.21 -15.20 17.13
C TYR A 92 -9.85 -14.54 16.91
N VAL A 93 -9.23 -14.94 15.81
CA VAL A 93 -7.98 -14.39 15.30
C VAL A 93 -8.09 -14.20 13.79
N LYS A 94 -7.56 -13.09 13.27
CA LYS A 94 -7.41 -12.86 11.83
C LYS A 94 -6.32 -13.78 11.28
N LEU A 95 -6.69 -14.64 10.34
CA LEU A 95 -5.75 -15.53 9.64
C LEU A 95 -5.01 -14.77 8.55
N LYS A 96 -5.76 -14.12 7.64
CA LYS A 96 -5.19 -13.43 6.49
C LYS A 96 -6.15 -12.40 5.91
N THR A 97 -5.58 -11.35 5.34
CA THR A 97 -6.27 -10.37 4.49
C THR A 97 -5.50 -10.24 3.18
N VAL A 98 -6.22 -10.20 2.06
CA VAL A 98 -5.70 -9.88 0.73
C VAL A 98 -6.47 -8.68 0.17
N ARG A 99 -5.77 -7.81 -0.55
CA ARG A 99 -6.32 -6.57 -1.08
C ARG A 99 -5.84 -6.28 -2.50
N LEU A 100 -6.75 -5.82 -3.34
CA LEU A 100 -6.50 -5.30 -4.68
C LEU A 100 -7.27 -3.97 -4.83
N GLN A 101 -6.58 -2.83 -4.65
CA GLN A 101 -7.19 -1.50 -4.58
C GLN A 101 -8.37 -1.45 -3.59
N GLY A 102 -9.60 -1.28 -4.07
CA GLY A 102 -10.83 -1.25 -3.26
C GLY A 102 -11.50 -2.61 -3.04
N LEU A 103 -10.87 -3.71 -3.48
CA LEU A 103 -11.34 -5.08 -3.32
C LEU A 103 -10.57 -5.75 -2.17
N ILE A 104 -11.27 -6.22 -1.14
CA ILE A 104 -10.65 -6.79 0.08
C ILE A 104 -11.29 -8.13 0.40
N LEU A 105 -10.49 -9.11 0.83
CA LEU A 105 -10.97 -10.37 1.39
C LEU A 105 -10.20 -10.69 2.68
N SER A 106 -10.93 -10.92 3.76
CA SER A 106 -10.38 -11.27 5.07
C SER A 106 -11.00 -12.55 5.62
N ILE A 107 -10.17 -13.41 6.22
CA ILE A 107 -10.61 -14.63 6.92
C ILE A 107 -10.21 -14.57 8.39
N TYR A 108 -11.18 -14.86 9.26
CA TYR A 108 -11.03 -14.97 10.70
C TYR A 108 -11.45 -16.36 11.15
N SER A 109 -10.79 -16.89 12.18
CA SER A 109 -11.12 -18.21 12.73
C SER A 109 -11.07 -18.18 14.25
N LYS A 110 -11.85 -19.06 14.91
CA LYS A 110 -11.69 -19.31 16.34
C LYS A 110 -10.28 -19.84 16.60
N ARG A 111 -9.63 -19.35 17.66
CA ARG A 111 -8.24 -19.72 18.02
C ARG A 111 -8.02 -21.23 18.14
N LYS A 112 -9.04 -21.98 18.58
CA LYS A 112 -8.97 -23.44 18.73
C LYS A 112 -8.63 -24.18 17.42
N HIS A 113 -8.87 -23.56 16.27
CA HIS A 113 -8.63 -24.15 14.94
C HIS A 113 -7.27 -23.80 14.35
N LEU A 114 -6.43 -23.00 15.02
CA LEU A 114 -5.16 -22.52 14.45
C LEU A 114 -4.20 -23.64 14.04
N LEU A 115 -4.19 -24.75 14.78
CA LEU A 115 -3.34 -25.91 14.47
C LEU A 115 -3.92 -26.79 13.34
N ASN A 116 -5.21 -26.65 13.08
CA ASN A 116 -5.95 -27.40 12.07
C ASN A 116 -5.96 -26.70 10.70
N ILE A 117 -5.50 -25.45 10.65
CA ILE A 117 -5.47 -24.62 9.44
C ILE A 117 -4.05 -24.53 8.90
N ARG A 118 -3.85 -24.97 7.65
CA ARG A 118 -2.55 -25.05 6.96
C ARG A 118 -2.56 -24.33 5.62
N ASP A 119 -1.37 -24.11 5.10
CA ASP A 119 -1.12 -23.75 3.70
C ASP A 119 -1.93 -22.56 3.21
N VAL A 120 -2.00 -21.52 4.05
CA VAL A 120 -2.69 -20.28 3.72
C VAL A 120 -1.89 -19.53 2.65
N GLU A 121 -2.47 -19.41 1.46
CA GLU A 121 -1.91 -18.70 0.32
C GLU A 121 -2.94 -17.73 -0.24
N MET A 122 -2.47 -16.60 -0.76
CA MET A 122 -3.30 -15.56 -1.37
C MET A 122 -2.95 -15.41 -2.84
N GLN A 123 -3.93 -14.98 -3.64
CA GLN A 123 -3.75 -14.57 -5.02
C GLN A 123 -4.68 -13.41 -5.36
N TYR A 124 -4.38 -12.68 -6.44
CA TYR A 124 -5.26 -11.68 -7.01
C TYR A 124 -5.13 -11.63 -8.52
N THR A 125 -6.22 -11.29 -9.20
CA THR A 125 -6.26 -11.11 -10.65
C THR A 125 -6.86 -9.76 -10.99
N LYS A 126 -6.21 -9.02 -11.89
CA LYS A 126 -6.69 -7.72 -12.38
C LYS A 126 -7.39 -7.91 -13.72
N THR A 127 -8.59 -7.36 -13.86
CA THR A 127 -9.33 -7.41 -15.14
C THR A 127 -9.65 -6.01 -15.69
N GLY A 128 -9.52 -4.95 -14.88
CA GLY A 128 -9.75 -3.58 -15.32
C GLY A 128 -8.82 -3.13 -16.46
N LEU A 129 -9.37 -2.49 -17.49
CA LEU A 129 -8.66 -2.04 -18.70
C LEU A 129 -7.77 -3.13 -19.31
N GLY A 130 -8.27 -4.36 -19.50
CA GLY A 130 -7.48 -5.45 -20.09
C GLY A 130 -6.31 -5.91 -19.21
N GLY A 131 -6.44 -5.77 -17.89
CA GLY A 131 -5.42 -6.17 -16.90
C GLY A 131 -4.43 -5.06 -16.50
N PHE A 132 -4.47 -3.90 -17.15
CA PHE A 132 -3.60 -2.76 -16.84
C PHE A 132 -4.00 -2.02 -15.56
N TRP A 133 -5.26 -2.12 -15.12
CA TRP A 133 -5.78 -1.40 -13.95
C TRP A 133 -6.44 -2.33 -12.94
N GLY A 134 -6.25 -2.04 -11.65
CA GLY A 134 -6.63 -2.94 -10.54
C GLY A 134 -7.95 -2.63 -9.84
N ASN A 135 -8.86 -1.85 -10.42
CA ASN A 135 -10.14 -1.50 -9.79
C ASN A 135 -11.24 -2.57 -9.99
N LYS A 136 -10.97 -3.58 -10.83
CA LYS A 136 -11.84 -4.73 -11.15
C LYS A 136 -11.00 -5.99 -11.21
N GLY A 137 -11.62 -7.12 -10.87
CA GLY A 137 -10.98 -8.44 -10.87
C GLY A 137 -11.33 -9.27 -9.65
N CYS A 138 -10.37 -10.02 -9.12
CA CYS A 138 -10.55 -10.88 -7.93
C CYS A 138 -9.42 -10.74 -6.91
N VAL A 139 -9.74 -11.10 -5.67
CA VAL A 139 -8.78 -11.53 -4.66
C VAL A 139 -9.22 -12.89 -4.13
N ALA A 140 -8.27 -13.79 -3.88
CA ALA A 140 -8.55 -15.15 -3.44
C ALA A 140 -7.63 -15.56 -2.29
N ILE A 141 -8.15 -16.35 -1.36
CA ILE A 141 -7.37 -17.01 -0.30
C ILE A 141 -7.68 -18.50 -0.37
N ARG A 142 -6.63 -19.32 -0.44
CA ARG A 142 -6.72 -20.76 -0.24
C ARG A 142 -6.07 -21.17 1.07
N LEU A 143 -6.58 -22.24 1.66
CA LEU A 143 -6.10 -22.83 2.90
C LEU A 143 -6.58 -24.29 3.00
N ASN A 144 -5.93 -25.09 3.83
CA ASN A 144 -6.42 -26.42 4.18
C ASN A 144 -6.99 -26.37 5.61
N ILE A 145 -8.15 -26.99 5.83
CA ILE A 145 -8.76 -27.16 7.16
C ILE A 145 -8.96 -28.64 7.38
N ASN A 146 -8.32 -29.23 8.39
CA ASN A 146 -8.53 -30.64 8.72
C ASN A 146 -8.47 -31.57 7.49
N GLY A 147 -7.42 -31.39 6.67
CA GLY A 147 -7.13 -32.20 5.48
C GLY A 147 -7.94 -31.89 4.22
N VAL A 148 -8.97 -31.03 4.26
CA VAL A 148 -9.68 -30.57 3.06
C VAL A 148 -9.20 -29.19 2.62
N SER A 149 -9.12 -28.97 1.31
CA SER A 149 -8.71 -27.72 0.69
C SER A 149 -9.90 -26.78 0.44
N VAL A 150 -9.78 -25.53 0.90
CA VAL A 150 -10.81 -24.51 0.78
C VAL A 150 -10.24 -23.31 0.03
N CYS A 151 -10.92 -22.86 -1.01
CA CYS A 151 -10.62 -21.62 -1.72
C CYS A 151 -11.78 -20.65 -1.61
N VAL A 152 -11.49 -19.42 -1.20
CA VAL A 152 -12.47 -18.36 -1.10
C VAL A 152 -12.09 -17.21 -2.02
N VAL A 153 -13.02 -16.78 -2.88
CA VAL A 153 -12.78 -15.81 -3.96
C VAL A 153 -13.75 -14.65 -3.83
N ASN A 154 -13.22 -13.42 -3.71
CA ASN A 154 -13.99 -12.19 -3.78
C ASN A 154 -13.77 -11.49 -5.11
N THR A 155 -14.85 -11.17 -5.84
CA THR A 155 -14.76 -10.45 -7.12
C THR A 155 -15.46 -9.10 -7.11
N HIS A 156 -14.98 -8.23 -8.00
CA HIS A 156 -15.71 -7.05 -8.45
C HIS A 156 -15.61 -7.00 -9.97
N LEU A 157 -16.68 -7.43 -10.65
CA LEU A 157 -16.73 -7.57 -12.10
C LEU A 157 -17.20 -6.29 -12.80
N THR A 158 -17.06 -6.25 -14.12
CA THR A 158 -17.37 -5.10 -14.98
C THR A 158 -18.81 -4.57 -14.78
N PRO A 159 -18.99 -3.27 -14.51
CA PRO A 159 -20.29 -2.67 -14.21
C PRO A 159 -21.05 -2.32 -15.49
N HIS A 160 -22.27 -1.78 -15.31
CA HIS A 160 -23.22 -1.35 -16.35
C HIS A 160 -23.95 -2.50 -17.06
N ASP A 161 -25.18 -2.22 -17.50
CA ASP A 161 -26.13 -3.25 -17.93
C ASP A 161 -25.66 -3.97 -19.19
N GLN A 162 -25.31 -3.19 -20.20
CA GLN A 162 -24.79 -3.57 -21.53
C GLN A 162 -23.49 -4.39 -21.54
N ASN A 163 -22.78 -4.49 -20.40
CA ASN A 163 -21.46 -5.10 -20.33
C ASN A 163 -21.49 -6.58 -19.92
N LEU A 164 -22.53 -7.33 -20.31
CA LEU A 164 -22.65 -8.76 -20.00
C LEU A 164 -21.43 -9.56 -20.47
N GLN A 165 -21.01 -9.34 -21.72
CA GLN A 165 -19.89 -10.06 -22.32
C GLN A 165 -18.56 -9.77 -21.59
N ALA A 166 -18.33 -8.52 -21.19
CA ALA A 166 -17.15 -8.15 -20.41
C ALA A 166 -17.11 -8.83 -19.03
N ARG A 167 -18.26 -9.02 -18.36
CA ARG A 167 -18.33 -9.79 -17.10
C ARG A 167 -18.00 -11.27 -17.30
N ILE A 168 -18.43 -11.86 -18.42
CA ILE A 168 -18.08 -13.24 -18.80
C ILE A 168 -16.57 -13.35 -19.03
N GLU A 169 -15.98 -12.38 -19.73
CA GLU A 169 -14.54 -12.29 -19.97
C GLU A 169 -13.74 -12.10 -18.68
N ASP A 170 -14.20 -11.24 -17.76
CA ASP A 170 -13.60 -11.09 -16.43
C ASP A 170 -13.55 -12.44 -15.70
N TYR A 171 -14.67 -13.18 -15.66
CA TYR A 171 -14.74 -14.50 -15.03
C TYR A 171 -13.74 -15.49 -15.67
N ASN A 172 -13.73 -15.59 -17.00
CA ASN A 172 -12.85 -16.51 -17.72
C ASN A 172 -11.37 -16.16 -17.50
N GLN A 173 -11.04 -14.87 -17.47
CA GLN A 173 -9.70 -14.40 -17.14
C GLN A 173 -9.32 -14.79 -15.70
N ILE A 174 -10.21 -14.59 -14.72
CA ILE A 174 -9.97 -14.96 -13.32
C ILE A 174 -9.69 -16.47 -13.19
N ILE A 175 -10.51 -17.32 -13.81
CA ILE A 175 -10.32 -18.76 -13.80
C ILE A 175 -8.99 -19.17 -14.46
N GLY A 176 -8.63 -18.55 -15.59
CA GLY A 176 -7.44 -18.91 -16.36
C GLY A 176 -6.12 -18.39 -15.78
N SER A 177 -6.14 -17.30 -14.99
CA SER A 177 -4.91 -16.63 -14.53
C SER A 177 -4.62 -16.78 -13.03
N THR A 178 -5.62 -17.10 -12.20
CA THR A 178 -5.44 -17.25 -10.75
C THR A 178 -4.82 -18.62 -10.43
N ASN A 179 -3.52 -18.64 -10.13
CA ASN A 179 -2.78 -19.86 -9.83
C ASN A 179 -2.08 -19.79 -8.48
N PHE A 180 -2.26 -20.82 -7.66
CA PHE A 180 -1.57 -21.03 -6.39
C PHE A 180 -0.32 -21.89 -6.61
N ALA A 181 0.82 -21.46 -6.06
CA ALA A 181 2.12 -22.03 -6.40
C ALA A 181 2.54 -23.20 -5.50
N ARG A 182 1.99 -23.29 -4.29
CA ARG A 182 2.50 -24.21 -3.27
C ARG A 182 1.96 -25.64 -3.40
N GLN A 183 0.67 -25.78 -3.69
CA GLN A 183 -0.01 -27.07 -3.77
C GLN A 183 -0.40 -27.37 -5.22
N LYS A 184 0.24 -28.37 -5.83
CA LYS A 184 0.09 -28.65 -7.27
C LYS A 184 -1.29 -29.18 -7.61
N GLU A 185 -1.85 -29.99 -6.73
CA GLU A 185 -3.15 -30.64 -6.85
C GLU A 185 -4.30 -29.63 -6.80
N THR A 186 -4.07 -28.49 -6.13
CA THR A 186 -5.05 -27.40 -5.95
C THR A 186 -4.50 -26.08 -6.49
N SER A 187 -3.75 -26.14 -7.59
CA SER A 187 -3.13 -24.96 -8.20
C SER A 187 -4.17 -23.97 -8.74
N SER A 188 -5.33 -24.45 -9.17
CA SER A 188 -6.40 -23.63 -9.76
C SER A 188 -7.60 -23.53 -8.82
N ILE A 189 -8.37 -22.44 -8.93
CA ILE A 189 -9.53 -22.18 -8.05
C ILE A 189 -10.46 -23.40 -7.96
N LEU A 190 -10.91 -23.93 -9.10
CA LEU A 190 -11.93 -25.00 -9.16
C LEU A 190 -11.44 -26.39 -8.74
N PHE A 191 -10.13 -26.56 -8.49
CA PHE A 191 -9.55 -27.84 -8.06
C PHE A 191 -9.60 -28.05 -6.54
N HIS A 192 -9.96 -27.02 -5.77
CA HIS A 192 -10.10 -27.16 -4.32
C HIS A 192 -11.35 -27.96 -3.97
N ASP A 193 -11.32 -28.70 -2.87
CA ASP A 193 -12.43 -29.52 -2.38
C ASP A 193 -13.71 -28.68 -2.20
N TYR A 194 -13.52 -27.48 -1.64
CA TYR A 194 -14.54 -26.47 -1.46
C TYR A 194 -14.10 -25.15 -2.09
N VAL A 195 -14.95 -24.60 -2.95
CA VAL A 195 -14.80 -23.23 -3.46
C VAL A 195 -15.99 -22.41 -2.99
N PHE A 196 -15.72 -21.28 -2.34
CA PHE A 196 -16.72 -20.28 -2.02
C PHE A 196 -16.42 -19.01 -2.83
N TRP A 197 -17.35 -18.59 -3.66
CA TRP A 197 -17.16 -17.47 -4.57
C TRP A 197 -18.21 -16.40 -4.31
N MET A 198 -17.79 -15.24 -3.86
CA MET A 198 -18.67 -14.11 -3.56
C MET A 198 -18.18 -12.81 -4.19
N GLY A 199 -19.01 -11.79 -4.12
CA GLY A 199 -18.62 -10.43 -4.48
C GLY A 199 -19.73 -9.63 -5.13
N ASP A 200 -19.34 -8.47 -5.67
CA ASP A 200 -20.15 -7.71 -6.61
C ASP A 200 -19.89 -8.25 -8.02
N HIS A 201 -20.70 -9.22 -8.42
CA HIS A 201 -20.62 -9.85 -9.73
C HIS A 201 -21.20 -8.95 -10.83
N ASN A 202 -21.88 -7.85 -10.47
CA ASN A 202 -22.42 -6.84 -11.38
C ASN A 202 -23.38 -7.34 -12.47
N PHE A 203 -23.83 -8.60 -12.44
CA PHE A 203 -24.89 -9.10 -13.33
C PHE A 203 -26.20 -8.39 -13.06
N ARG A 204 -26.96 -8.15 -14.13
CA ARG A 204 -28.18 -7.33 -14.11
C ARG A 204 -29.40 -8.14 -14.50
N ILE A 205 -30.57 -7.54 -14.34
CA ILE A 205 -31.79 -8.02 -15.00
C ILE A 205 -31.67 -7.77 -16.51
N ASP A 206 -32.16 -8.70 -17.32
CA ASP A 206 -32.23 -8.60 -18.78
C ASP A 206 -32.64 -7.19 -19.24
N GLU A 207 -31.90 -6.62 -20.18
CA GLU A 207 -32.08 -5.26 -20.71
C GLU A 207 -33.45 -5.04 -21.35
N ALA A 208 -34.10 -6.10 -21.82
CA ALA A 208 -35.46 -6.04 -22.34
C ALA A 208 -36.49 -5.61 -21.29
N ILE A 209 -36.20 -5.79 -20.00
CA ILE A 209 -37.12 -5.46 -18.91
C ILE A 209 -36.91 -4.02 -18.44
N ALA A 210 -37.96 -3.21 -18.57
CA ALA A 210 -37.95 -1.80 -18.19
C ALA A 210 -37.88 -1.60 -16.67
N HIS A 211 -37.32 -0.46 -16.24
CA HIS A 211 -37.20 -0.07 -14.82
C HIS A 211 -38.52 -0.15 -14.06
N GLY A 212 -39.60 0.42 -14.62
CA GLY A 212 -40.93 0.41 -14.01
C GLY A 212 -41.48 -1.00 -13.81
N GLU A 213 -41.30 -1.88 -14.81
CA GLU A 213 -41.74 -3.27 -14.69
C GLU A 213 -40.98 -4.00 -13.57
N ILE A 214 -39.67 -3.79 -13.44
CA ILE A 214 -38.87 -4.38 -12.36
C ILE A 214 -39.45 -3.96 -10.99
N LEU A 215 -39.72 -2.67 -10.81
CA LEU A 215 -40.32 -2.16 -9.57
C LEU A 215 -41.71 -2.73 -9.30
N ASP A 216 -42.54 -2.90 -10.32
CA ASP A 216 -43.87 -3.49 -10.18
C ASP A 216 -43.80 -4.97 -9.75
N LYS A 217 -42.86 -5.75 -10.29
CA LYS A 217 -42.63 -7.14 -9.85
C LYS A 217 -42.11 -7.20 -8.41
N ILE A 218 -41.20 -6.30 -8.02
CA ILE A 218 -40.70 -6.21 -6.64
C ILE A 218 -41.85 -5.91 -5.68
N LYS A 219 -42.66 -4.88 -5.97
CA LYS A 219 -43.84 -4.50 -5.17
C LYS A 219 -44.85 -5.64 -5.06
N ALA A 220 -45.07 -6.37 -6.16
CA ALA A 220 -45.95 -7.53 -6.20
C ALA A 220 -45.32 -8.81 -5.59
N LYS A 221 -44.10 -8.74 -5.03
CA LYS A 221 -43.32 -9.88 -4.51
C LYS A 221 -43.13 -11.02 -5.52
N LYS A 222 -43.15 -10.71 -6.82
CA LYS A 222 -42.95 -11.67 -7.93
C LYS A 222 -41.46 -11.83 -8.25
N LEU A 223 -40.66 -12.14 -7.24
CA LEU A 223 -39.20 -12.20 -7.38
C LEU A 223 -38.74 -13.36 -8.27
N ASN A 224 -39.44 -14.50 -8.27
CA ASN A 224 -39.07 -15.65 -9.10
C ASN A 224 -39.07 -15.32 -10.60
N TRP A 225 -40.05 -14.53 -11.06
CA TRP A 225 -40.08 -14.07 -12.45
C TRP A 225 -38.86 -13.21 -12.79
N LEU A 226 -38.41 -12.34 -11.87
CA LEU A 226 -37.20 -11.54 -12.06
C LEU A 226 -35.94 -12.41 -12.05
N LYS A 227 -35.89 -13.47 -11.24
CA LYS A 227 -34.77 -14.43 -11.22
C LYS A 227 -34.67 -15.21 -12.54
N ASP A 228 -35.79 -15.48 -13.23
CA ASP A 228 -35.80 -16.18 -14.51
C ASP A 228 -35.11 -15.39 -15.63
N VAL A 229 -35.12 -14.05 -15.51
CA VAL A 229 -34.50 -13.08 -16.43
C VAL A 229 -33.23 -12.44 -15.86
N ASP A 230 -32.66 -13.01 -14.79
CA ASP A 230 -31.38 -12.59 -14.23
C ASP A 230 -30.22 -13.05 -15.14
N GLN A 231 -29.33 -12.13 -15.51
CA GLN A 231 -28.22 -12.45 -16.40
C GLN A 231 -27.28 -13.52 -15.82
N LEU A 232 -27.02 -13.53 -14.51
CA LEU A 232 -26.15 -14.56 -13.90
C LEU A 232 -26.79 -15.95 -14.04
N LYS A 233 -28.07 -16.09 -13.68
CA LYS A 233 -28.80 -17.36 -13.89
C LYS A 233 -28.82 -17.79 -15.35
N SER A 234 -28.93 -16.85 -16.29
CA SER A 234 -28.86 -17.14 -17.72
C SER A 234 -27.49 -17.70 -18.14
N VAL A 235 -26.39 -17.03 -17.77
CA VAL A 235 -25.03 -17.46 -18.18
C VAL A 235 -24.58 -18.75 -17.49
N MET A 236 -25.06 -19.02 -16.28
CA MET A 236 -24.86 -20.30 -15.60
C MET A 236 -25.55 -21.45 -16.35
N ARG A 237 -26.81 -21.24 -16.78
CA ARG A 237 -27.57 -22.24 -17.56
C ARG A 237 -26.98 -22.46 -18.95
N SER A 238 -26.50 -21.42 -19.61
CA SER A 238 -25.91 -21.52 -20.96
C SER A 238 -24.47 -22.05 -20.98
N GLY A 239 -23.82 -22.16 -19.81
CA GLY A 239 -22.44 -22.64 -19.72
C GLY A 239 -21.36 -21.57 -19.99
N GLN A 240 -21.73 -20.29 -20.10
CA GLN A 240 -20.79 -19.22 -20.48
C GLN A 240 -19.92 -18.74 -19.31
N ALA A 241 -20.45 -18.72 -18.09
CA ALA A 241 -19.73 -18.35 -16.88
C ALA A 241 -20.40 -18.97 -15.65
N PHE A 242 -19.62 -19.24 -14.59
CA PHE A 242 -20.09 -19.79 -13.31
C PHE A 242 -20.86 -21.13 -13.37
N SER A 243 -20.85 -21.85 -14.50
CA SER A 243 -21.62 -23.09 -14.69
C SER A 243 -21.21 -24.26 -13.78
N GLU A 244 -19.96 -24.24 -13.29
CA GLU A 244 -19.41 -25.23 -12.36
C GLU A 244 -19.78 -24.94 -10.89
N LEU A 245 -20.43 -23.81 -10.62
CA LEU A 245 -20.81 -23.37 -9.29
C LEU A 245 -22.33 -23.45 -9.09
N ILE A 246 -22.70 -23.53 -7.81
CA ILE A 246 -24.08 -23.61 -7.33
C ILE A 246 -24.38 -22.31 -6.60
N GLU A 247 -25.56 -21.75 -6.85
CA GLU A 247 -26.12 -20.67 -6.06
C GLU A 247 -27.45 -21.12 -5.47
N GLU A 248 -27.54 -21.08 -4.14
CA GLU A 248 -28.74 -21.46 -3.41
C GLU A 248 -29.92 -20.51 -3.68
N PRO A 249 -31.17 -21.00 -3.59
CA PRO A 249 -32.34 -20.14 -3.64
C PRO A 249 -32.33 -19.07 -2.55
N PHE A 250 -32.81 -17.88 -2.88
CA PHE A 250 -32.94 -16.75 -1.96
C PHE A 250 -34.22 -15.96 -2.23
N ASP A 251 -34.79 -15.31 -1.21
CA ASP A 251 -36.07 -14.58 -1.34
C ASP A 251 -35.98 -13.08 -1.04
N PHE A 252 -34.76 -12.54 -0.97
CA PHE A 252 -34.55 -11.10 -0.80
C PHE A 252 -34.65 -10.34 -2.15
N PRO A 253 -35.13 -9.07 -2.12
CA PRO A 253 -35.23 -8.24 -3.33
C PRO A 253 -33.84 -7.82 -3.85
N PRO A 254 -33.75 -7.24 -5.07
CA PRO A 254 -32.50 -6.74 -5.63
C PRO A 254 -31.68 -5.88 -4.64
N THR A 255 -30.38 -6.13 -4.56
CA THR A 255 -29.45 -5.49 -3.60
C THR A 255 -28.87 -4.18 -4.11
N TYR A 256 -29.10 -3.85 -5.38
CA TYR A 256 -28.64 -2.64 -6.07
C TYR A 256 -29.75 -2.09 -6.99
N LYS A 257 -29.84 -0.81 -7.34
CA LYS A 257 -29.14 0.35 -6.77
C LYS A 257 -30.09 1.14 -5.90
N TYR A 258 -29.72 1.40 -4.66
CA TYR A 258 -30.50 2.21 -3.73
C TYR A 258 -30.03 3.67 -3.75
N ILE A 259 -30.91 4.58 -3.36
CA ILE A 259 -30.52 5.95 -3.01
C ILE A 259 -29.82 5.89 -1.65
N PHE A 260 -28.65 6.54 -1.53
CA PHE A 260 -27.92 6.60 -0.27
C PHE A 260 -28.80 7.09 0.88
N LYS A 261 -28.67 6.45 2.05
CA LYS A 261 -29.41 6.78 3.28
C LYS A 261 -30.92 6.56 3.19
N THR A 262 -31.38 5.76 2.22
CA THR A 262 -32.78 5.36 2.10
C THR A 262 -32.91 3.86 1.79
N SER A 263 -34.17 3.38 1.76
CA SER A 263 -34.54 2.05 1.27
C SER A 263 -35.24 2.12 -0.10
N ASP A 264 -35.14 3.26 -0.79
CA ASP A 264 -35.74 3.47 -2.11
C ASP A 264 -34.74 3.16 -3.21
N TYR A 265 -35.22 2.54 -4.29
CA TYR A 265 -34.41 2.31 -5.48
C TYR A 265 -34.16 3.61 -6.26
N ASP A 266 -32.97 3.71 -6.86
CA ASP A 266 -32.60 4.80 -7.74
C ASP A 266 -33.56 4.88 -8.96
N PRO A 267 -34.14 6.04 -9.28
CA PRO A 267 -35.12 6.17 -10.36
C PRO A 267 -34.50 6.07 -11.76
N LYS A 268 -33.17 6.20 -11.88
CA LYS A 268 -32.43 6.18 -13.15
C LYS A 268 -31.72 4.85 -13.39
N ARG A 269 -31.48 4.05 -12.34
CA ARG A 269 -30.75 2.78 -12.44
C ARG A 269 -31.66 1.61 -12.11
N ARG A 270 -31.68 0.61 -13.00
CA ARG A 270 -32.52 -0.58 -12.86
C ARG A 270 -32.07 -1.41 -11.65
N PRO A 271 -33.01 -1.84 -10.78
CA PRO A 271 -32.68 -2.75 -9.70
C PRO A 271 -32.12 -4.08 -10.20
N ALA A 272 -31.09 -4.62 -9.53
CA ALA A 272 -30.45 -5.89 -9.85
C ALA A 272 -29.84 -6.60 -8.62
N TRP A 273 -29.69 -7.92 -8.71
CA TRP A 273 -28.91 -8.73 -7.77
C TRP A 273 -27.45 -8.78 -8.21
N THR A 274 -26.71 -7.71 -7.90
CA THR A 274 -25.29 -7.58 -8.23
C THR A 274 -24.39 -8.34 -7.26
N ASP A 275 -24.78 -8.38 -5.99
CA ASP A 275 -24.05 -9.01 -4.91
C ASP A 275 -24.48 -10.48 -4.80
N ARG A 276 -23.55 -11.43 -4.88
CA ARG A 276 -23.86 -12.88 -4.95
C ARG A 276 -22.90 -13.73 -4.10
N ILE A 277 -23.36 -14.89 -3.66
CA ILE A 277 -22.56 -15.96 -3.04
C ILE A 277 -22.87 -17.28 -3.77
N LEU A 278 -21.85 -17.89 -4.34
CA LEU A 278 -21.88 -19.19 -5.01
C LEU A 278 -20.86 -20.13 -4.37
N TYR A 279 -21.01 -21.43 -4.59
CA TYR A 279 -20.05 -22.41 -4.11
C TYR A 279 -19.91 -23.61 -5.05
N LYS A 280 -18.81 -24.36 -4.91
CA LYS A 280 -18.59 -25.65 -5.58
C LYS A 280 -18.06 -26.64 -4.56
N VAL A 281 -18.47 -27.90 -4.69
CA VAL A 281 -17.93 -29.02 -3.92
C VAL A 281 -17.43 -30.07 -4.89
N ASN A 282 -16.15 -30.42 -4.79
CA ASN A 282 -15.60 -31.59 -5.49
C ASN A 282 -15.93 -32.85 -4.70
N ALA A 283 -17.19 -33.28 -4.80
CA ALA A 283 -17.79 -34.30 -3.93
C ALA A 283 -17.03 -35.63 -3.89
N ASN A 284 -16.40 -36.03 -5.01
CA ASN A 284 -15.73 -37.32 -5.16
C ASN A 284 -14.20 -37.16 -5.27
N ALA A 285 -13.62 -36.15 -4.61
CA ALA A 285 -12.17 -35.93 -4.60
C ALA A 285 -11.39 -37.06 -3.89
N TYR A 286 -12.05 -37.81 -3.00
CA TYR A 286 -11.44 -38.86 -2.17
C TYR A 286 -12.13 -40.22 -2.38
N GLU A 287 -11.34 -41.29 -2.34
CA GLU A 287 -11.88 -42.66 -2.38
C GLU A 287 -12.71 -42.94 -1.13
N ASN A 288 -13.96 -43.39 -1.30
CA ASN A 288 -14.91 -43.75 -0.23
C ASN A 288 -15.44 -42.61 0.65
N ILE A 289 -15.12 -41.34 0.37
CA ILE A 289 -15.62 -40.20 1.14
C ILE A 289 -16.28 -39.19 0.19
N THR A 290 -17.59 -38.99 0.37
CA THR A 290 -18.34 -37.97 -0.37
C THR A 290 -18.40 -36.67 0.42
N LEU A 291 -17.69 -35.66 -0.08
CA LEU A 291 -17.71 -34.30 0.43
C LEU A 291 -19.06 -33.63 0.13
N SER A 292 -19.51 -32.80 1.06
CA SER A 292 -20.71 -32.00 0.90
C SER A 292 -20.59 -30.68 1.64
N ALA A 293 -21.28 -29.66 1.15
CA ALA A 293 -21.52 -28.39 1.84
C ALA A 293 -23.01 -28.08 1.75
N GLN A 294 -23.57 -27.56 2.85
CA GLN A 294 -24.96 -27.16 2.96
C GLN A 294 -25.03 -25.71 3.41
N MET A 295 -25.80 -24.88 2.72
CA MET A 295 -26.05 -23.52 3.16
C MET A 295 -27.19 -23.50 4.19
N GLY A 296 -26.92 -22.96 5.38
CA GLY A 296 -27.91 -22.82 6.44
C GLY A 296 -28.88 -21.66 6.18
N PHE A 297 -28.37 -20.51 5.73
CA PHE A 297 -29.19 -19.39 5.29
C PHE A 297 -28.48 -18.58 4.20
N TYR A 298 -29.27 -17.81 3.44
CA TYR A 298 -28.80 -16.80 2.49
C TYR A 298 -29.66 -15.54 2.60
N LYS A 299 -29.11 -14.45 3.17
CA LYS A 299 -29.88 -13.25 3.53
C LYS A 299 -29.21 -11.95 3.07
N SER A 300 -30.03 -10.93 2.80
CA SER A 300 -29.59 -9.54 2.63
C SER A 300 -29.95 -8.71 3.86
N PHE A 301 -29.21 -7.63 4.12
CA PHE A 301 -29.47 -6.72 5.24
C PHE A 301 -29.94 -5.33 4.75
N PRO A 302 -31.25 -5.14 4.53
CA PRO A 302 -31.79 -3.92 3.92
C PRO A 302 -31.63 -2.66 4.78
N ASN A 303 -31.49 -2.84 6.10
CA ASN A 303 -31.31 -1.76 7.08
C ASN A 303 -29.98 -1.02 6.94
N TYR A 304 -29.01 -1.59 6.21
CA TYR A 304 -27.74 -0.93 5.92
C TYR A 304 -27.92 0.03 4.75
N GLN A 305 -27.82 1.33 5.02
CA GLN A 305 -28.13 2.42 4.09
C GLN A 305 -26.93 3.32 3.80
N ALA A 306 -25.75 3.03 4.37
CA ALA A 306 -24.53 3.79 4.08
C ALA A 306 -24.11 3.67 2.61
N SER A 307 -24.29 2.49 2.00
CA SER A 307 -24.00 2.20 0.59
C SER A 307 -25.27 2.23 -0.28
N ASP A 308 -25.09 2.38 -1.59
CA ASP A 308 -26.14 2.14 -2.60
C ASP A 308 -26.33 0.64 -2.93
N HIS A 309 -25.53 -0.22 -2.30
CA HIS A 309 -25.72 -1.68 -2.22
C HIS A 309 -26.20 -2.11 -0.84
N LYS A 310 -26.90 -3.25 -0.77
CA LYS A 310 -27.27 -3.93 0.48
C LYS A 310 -26.35 -5.14 0.71
N PRO A 311 -25.72 -5.28 1.90
CA PRO A 311 -24.85 -6.41 2.17
C PRO A 311 -25.63 -7.72 2.14
N ILE A 312 -24.93 -8.79 1.77
CA ILE A 312 -25.45 -10.16 1.82
C ILE A 312 -24.56 -11.03 2.71
N ALA A 313 -25.17 -12.03 3.33
CA ALA A 313 -24.44 -13.06 4.06
C ALA A 313 -25.02 -14.46 3.80
N GLY A 314 -24.14 -15.44 3.89
CA GLY A 314 -24.47 -16.85 3.82
C GLY A 314 -23.68 -17.65 4.83
N GLU A 315 -24.33 -18.60 5.49
CA GLU A 315 -23.66 -19.57 6.35
C GLU A 315 -23.63 -20.93 5.68
N PHE A 316 -22.47 -21.57 5.67
CA PHE A 316 -22.30 -22.91 5.16
C PHE A 316 -21.76 -23.82 6.24
N THR A 317 -22.23 -25.06 6.20
CA THR A 317 -21.70 -26.16 6.97
C THR A 317 -21.13 -27.18 5.99
N PHE A 318 -19.86 -27.53 6.13
CA PHE A 318 -19.20 -28.49 5.25
C PHE A 318 -18.46 -29.57 6.04
N LYS A 319 -18.30 -30.73 5.39
CA LYS A 319 -17.63 -31.88 5.98
C LYS A 319 -16.12 -31.66 6.00
N VAL A 320 -15.51 -31.99 7.13
CA VAL A 320 -14.06 -32.08 7.30
C VAL A 320 -13.70 -33.42 7.92
N PHE A 321 -12.45 -33.86 7.76
CA PHE A 321 -11.97 -35.08 8.42
C PHE A 321 -11.88 -34.86 9.93
N SER A 322 -12.43 -35.76 10.73
CA SER A 322 -12.50 -35.62 12.19
C SER A 322 -11.22 -36.04 12.90
N ASP A 323 -10.54 -37.05 12.39
CA ASP A 323 -9.29 -37.59 12.93
C ASP A 323 -8.06 -37.06 12.19
N TYR A 324 -8.17 -35.88 11.55
CA TYR A 324 -7.02 -35.22 10.93
C TYR A 324 -6.08 -34.65 11.99
N SER A 325 -5.24 -35.52 12.55
CA SER A 325 -4.13 -35.12 13.39
C SER A 325 -2.92 -34.83 12.50
N ASP A 326 -2.76 -33.56 12.13
CA ASP A 326 -1.47 -33.11 11.65
C ASP A 326 -0.43 -33.24 12.76
N ARG A 327 0.81 -33.55 12.39
CA ARG A 327 1.91 -33.55 13.35
C ARG A 327 2.13 -32.12 13.85
N VAL A 328 2.02 -31.91 15.15
CA VAL A 328 2.17 -30.61 15.80
C VAL A 328 3.41 -30.55 16.67
N ILE A 329 3.93 -29.35 16.84
CA ILE A 329 5.03 -29.06 17.74
C ILE A 329 4.50 -28.82 19.15
N GLU A 330 5.01 -29.58 20.11
CA GLU A 330 4.62 -29.49 21.50
C GLU A 330 5.67 -28.71 22.29
N PHE A 331 5.30 -27.52 22.75
CA PHE A 331 6.17 -26.72 23.60
C PHE A 331 6.17 -27.26 25.03
N SER A 332 7.36 -27.31 25.63
CA SER A 332 7.49 -27.49 27.08
C SER A 332 6.93 -26.26 27.82
N SER A 333 6.34 -26.48 29.00
CA SER A 333 5.83 -25.38 29.83
C SER A 333 6.95 -24.42 30.23
N ILE A 334 6.73 -23.13 29.96
CA ILE A 334 7.68 -22.05 30.27
C ILE A 334 7.38 -21.55 31.68
N LYS A 335 8.25 -21.87 32.63
CA LYS A 335 8.03 -21.53 34.06
C LYS A 335 8.31 -20.08 34.39
N LYS A 336 9.33 -19.48 33.77
CA LYS A 336 9.74 -18.10 34.00
C LYS A 336 10.26 -17.50 32.70
N TRP A 337 9.84 -16.29 32.40
CA TRP A 337 10.40 -15.48 31.33
C TRP A 337 10.87 -14.15 31.91
N TYR A 338 12.18 -13.90 31.84
CA TYR A 338 12.76 -12.67 32.36
C TYR A 338 12.99 -11.66 31.24
N ILE A 339 12.46 -10.45 31.42
CA ILE A 339 12.66 -9.34 30.49
C ILE A 339 14.13 -8.90 30.52
N ASN A 340 14.67 -8.56 29.34
CA ASN A 340 16.08 -8.16 29.13
C ASN A 340 17.12 -9.22 29.50
N GLU A 341 16.74 -10.50 29.49
CA GLU A 341 17.63 -11.64 29.75
C GLU A 341 17.49 -12.68 28.62
N GLU A 342 18.48 -13.55 28.49
CA GLU A 342 18.38 -14.72 27.60
C GLU A 342 17.38 -15.74 28.19
N ASN A 343 16.41 -16.18 27.39
CA ASN A 343 15.41 -17.16 27.79
C ASN A 343 15.54 -18.43 26.95
N VAL A 344 15.40 -19.61 27.58
CA VAL A 344 15.51 -20.90 26.88
C VAL A 344 14.16 -21.61 26.87
N VAL A 345 13.74 -22.07 25.70
CA VAL A 345 12.47 -22.76 25.49
C VAL A 345 12.75 -24.09 24.84
N SER A 346 12.15 -25.16 25.34
CA SER A 346 12.21 -26.46 24.69
C SER A 346 10.90 -26.83 23.98
N PHE A 347 10.98 -27.60 22.92
CA PHE A 347 9.81 -28.18 22.24
C PHE A 347 10.12 -29.57 21.68
N ASN A 348 9.08 -30.38 21.49
CA ASN A 348 9.13 -31.66 20.81
C ASN A 348 8.69 -31.50 19.36
N ALA A 349 9.40 -32.15 18.45
CA ALA A 349 9.09 -32.17 17.02
C ALA A 349 9.29 -33.57 16.45
N GLU A 350 8.74 -34.57 17.15
CA GLU A 350 8.73 -35.96 16.70
C GLU A 350 8.09 -36.08 15.31
N ASP A 351 8.86 -36.66 14.38
CA ASP A 351 8.47 -36.91 13.00
C ASP A 351 8.04 -35.67 12.19
N ILE A 352 8.39 -34.46 12.64
CA ILE A 352 8.17 -33.21 11.89
C ILE A 352 9.45 -32.79 11.21
N ARG A 353 9.38 -32.57 9.89
CA ARG A 353 10.50 -32.00 9.16
C ARG A 353 10.61 -30.52 9.51
N ILE A 354 11.63 -30.20 10.30
CA ILE A 354 11.98 -28.83 10.65
C ILE A 354 12.82 -28.23 9.53
N SER A 355 12.38 -27.08 9.01
CA SER A 355 13.18 -26.26 8.12
C SER A 355 14.09 -25.33 8.92
N ASP A 356 15.29 -25.09 8.41
CA ASP A 356 16.21 -24.12 9.01
C ASP A 356 15.66 -22.69 9.04
N TRP A 357 14.67 -22.41 8.18
CA TRP A 357 14.01 -21.12 8.05
C TRP A 357 12.70 -21.02 8.85
N ASP A 358 12.27 -22.12 9.49
CA ASP A 358 11.13 -22.07 10.39
C ASP A 358 11.46 -21.13 11.54
N TRP A 359 10.42 -20.54 12.13
CA TRP A 359 10.60 -19.52 13.13
C TRP A 359 9.55 -19.62 14.23
N ILE A 360 9.94 -19.17 15.41
CA ILE A 360 9.08 -19.10 16.58
C ILE A 360 8.82 -17.63 16.88
N GLY A 361 7.57 -17.22 16.71
CA GLY A 361 7.10 -15.88 17.06
C GLY A 361 6.69 -15.81 18.52
N VAL A 362 7.00 -14.68 19.17
CA VAL A 362 6.52 -14.33 20.50
C VAL A 362 5.28 -13.45 20.33
N PHE A 363 4.15 -13.87 20.86
CA PHE A 363 2.88 -13.16 20.76
C PHE A 363 2.41 -12.75 22.15
N LYS A 364 1.81 -11.56 22.28
CA LYS A 364 1.01 -11.24 23.47
C LYS A 364 -0.17 -12.19 23.52
N HIS A 365 -0.56 -12.68 24.70
CA HIS A 365 -1.69 -13.61 24.85
C HIS A 365 -2.99 -13.13 24.18
N ASN A 366 -3.18 -11.81 24.14
CA ASN A 366 -4.35 -11.16 23.58
C ASN A 366 -4.16 -10.69 22.11
N PHE A 367 -3.22 -11.28 21.37
CA PHE A 367 -2.96 -11.02 19.95
C PHE A 367 -4.20 -11.24 19.11
N CYS A 368 -4.49 -10.41 18.13
CA CYS A 368 -5.74 -10.52 17.38
C CYS A 368 -5.53 -10.96 15.93
N ALA A 369 -4.27 -11.06 15.51
CA ALA A 369 -3.90 -11.51 14.18
C ALA A 369 -2.55 -12.24 14.18
N LEU A 370 -2.35 -13.12 13.20
CA LEU A 370 -1.11 -13.89 13.05
C LEU A 370 0.10 -13.03 12.63
N ASP A 371 -0.11 -11.80 12.18
CA ASP A 371 0.92 -10.82 11.85
C ASP A 371 1.33 -9.91 13.04
N GLU A 372 0.73 -10.06 14.22
CA GLU A 372 1.00 -9.26 15.44
C GLU A 372 2.05 -9.89 16.39
N TYR A 373 3.09 -10.52 15.87
CA TYR A 373 4.18 -11.00 16.71
C TYR A 373 5.00 -9.81 17.25
N VAL A 374 5.44 -9.90 18.51
CA VAL A 374 6.29 -8.89 19.17
C VAL A 374 7.74 -9.03 18.70
N SER A 375 8.20 -10.27 18.60
CA SER A 375 9.54 -10.64 18.18
C SER A 375 9.52 -12.07 17.64
N PHE A 376 10.60 -12.51 17.01
CA PHE A 376 10.72 -13.88 16.53
C PHE A 376 12.17 -14.38 16.54
N VAL A 377 12.34 -15.70 16.53
CA VAL A 377 13.65 -16.36 16.43
C VAL A 377 13.55 -17.48 15.40
N TYR A 378 14.56 -17.60 14.53
CA TYR A 378 14.64 -18.74 13.61
C TYR A 378 15.09 -20.00 14.36
N VAL A 379 14.56 -21.16 13.96
CA VAL A 379 14.84 -22.43 14.62
C VAL A 379 16.31 -22.83 14.48
N ASN A 380 17.00 -22.46 13.40
CA ASN A 380 18.42 -22.77 13.16
C ASN A 380 19.41 -21.87 13.93
N THR A 381 18.96 -20.89 14.71
CA THR A 381 19.90 -19.96 15.38
C THR A 381 20.75 -20.60 16.50
N VAL A 382 20.66 -21.92 16.73
CA VAL A 382 21.20 -22.59 17.94
C VAL A 382 22.10 -23.81 17.66
N ALA A 383 22.50 -24.09 16.41
CA ALA A 383 23.50 -25.14 16.13
C ALA A 383 24.98 -24.69 16.31
N ALA A 384 25.23 -23.52 16.92
CA ALA A 384 26.59 -22.98 17.12
C ALA A 384 27.21 -23.34 18.49
N GLY A 385 26.61 -24.26 19.25
CA GLY A 385 27.18 -24.74 20.51
C GLY A 385 26.84 -26.22 20.72
N VAL A 386 27.88 -27.05 20.82
CA VAL A 386 27.83 -28.50 21.10
C VAL A 386 27.56 -29.41 19.89
N SER A 387 28.58 -29.58 19.05
CA SER A 387 28.85 -30.87 18.41
C SER A 387 30.34 -31.19 18.58
N LYS A 388 30.68 -31.99 19.60
CA LYS A 388 31.97 -32.69 19.65
C LYS A 388 31.96 -33.73 18.54
N VAL A 389 32.72 -33.49 17.48
CA VAL A 389 33.00 -34.47 16.42
C VAL A 389 34.00 -35.48 16.99
N LEU A 390 33.54 -36.70 17.27
CA LEU A 390 34.41 -37.88 17.35
C LEU A 390 34.36 -38.54 15.97
N TYR A 391 35.52 -38.62 15.32
CA TYR A 391 35.69 -39.36 14.07
C TYR A 391 35.65 -40.85 14.36
N ASN A 392 34.80 -41.59 13.64
CA ASN A 392 35.08 -42.98 13.30
C ASN A 392 34.97 -43.12 11.78
N SER A 393 36.07 -43.57 11.18
CA SER A 393 36.17 -44.08 9.83
C SER A 393 35.47 -45.44 9.79
N ASP A 394 34.40 -45.54 9.01
CA ASP A 394 34.22 -46.53 7.94
C ASP A 394 32.74 -46.70 7.59
N GLU A 395 32.52 -46.90 6.29
CA GLU A 395 31.30 -47.30 5.61
C GLU A 395 30.20 -46.27 5.29
N ALA A 396 29.65 -46.49 4.10
CA ALA A 396 28.76 -45.63 3.34
C ALA A 396 27.32 -45.64 3.88
N SER A 397 26.59 -44.58 3.52
CA SER A 397 25.16 -44.33 3.79
C SER A 397 24.77 -44.13 5.26
N ALA A 398 24.68 -42.87 5.68
CA ALA A 398 23.97 -42.47 6.89
C ALA A 398 22.82 -41.51 6.53
N VAL A 399 21.59 -42.04 6.54
CA VAL A 399 20.41 -41.24 6.82
C VAL A 399 20.58 -40.75 8.25
N VAL A 400 20.83 -39.45 8.43
CA VAL A 400 20.91 -38.85 9.77
C VAL A 400 19.48 -38.64 10.27
N THR A 401 18.85 -39.70 10.78
CA THR A 401 17.76 -39.60 11.75
C THR A 401 18.37 -39.12 13.07
N THR A 402 18.48 -37.81 13.25
CA THR A 402 18.81 -37.25 14.57
C THR A 402 17.60 -37.37 15.47
N SER A 403 17.62 -38.41 16.31
CA SER A 403 16.66 -38.74 17.35
C SER A 403 16.73 -37.80 18.58
N ASN A 404 16.93 -36.50 18.39
CA ASN A 404 16.72 -35.54 19.47
C ASN A 404 15.25 -35.12 19.48
N ARG A 405 14.42 -35.90 20.19
CA ARG A 405 12.99 -35.63 20.42
C ARG A 405 12.77 -34.20 20.93
N ARG A 406 13.58 -33.77 21.90
CA ARG A 406 13.49 -32.45 22.50
C ARG A 406 14.54 -31.51 21.91
N LYS A 407 14.10 -30.40 21.33
CA LYS A 407 14.94 -29.29 20.86
C LYS A 407 14.85 -28.13 21.85
N GLU A 408 15.94 -27.37 21.97
CA GLU A 408 15.99 -26.15 22.79
C GLU A 408 16.35 -24.96 21.92
N ILE A 409 15.64 -23.86 22.12
CA ILE A 409 15.87 -22.58 21.46
C ILE A 409 16.15 -21.52 22.50
N LYS A 410 17.18 -20.73 22.23
CA LYS A 410 17.55 -19.54 22.99
C LYS A 410 16.93 -18.31 22.36
N PHE A 411 16.23 -17.55 23.17
CA PHE A 411 15.70 -16.23 22.86
C PHE A 411 16.67 -15.18 23.42
N PRO A 412 17.27 -14.34 22.56
CA PRO A 412 18.15 -13.26 23.01
C PRO A 412 17.46 -12.28 23.95
N ASP A 413 18.26 -11.45 24.62
CA ASP A 413 17.75 -10.36 25.44
C ASP A 413 16.98 -9.32 24.61
N GLY A 414 16.06 -8.59 25.25
CA GLY A 414 15.31 -7.50 24.63
C GLY A 414 14.24 -7.91 23.62
N MET A 415 13.98 -9.22 23.43
CA MET A 415 12.90 -9.76 22.59
C MET A 415 11.51 -9.41 23.14
N VAL A 416 11.34 -9.50 24.46
CA VAL A 416 10.16 -9.00 25.18
C VAL A 416 10.61 -7.82 26.03
N ARG A 417 9.88 -6.70 25.99
CA ARG A 417 10.26 -5.43 26.64
C ARG A 417 9.26 -4.94 27.70
N THR A 418 8.09 -5.55 27.78
CA THR A 418 6.98 -5.14 28.65
C THR A 418 6.49 -6.34 29.44
N GLU A 419 6.09 -6.12 30.69
CA GLU A 419 5.46 -7.17 31.50
C GLU A 419 4.09 -7.56 30.95
N GLY A 420 3.72 -8.83 31.16
CA GLY A 420 2.41 -9.34 30.77
C GLY A 420 2.41 -10.81 30.38
N LYS A 421 1.29 -11.24 29.80
CA LYS A 421 1.05 -12.62 29.35
C LYS A 421 1.40 -12.80 27.89
N TYR A 422 2.15 -13.84 27.58
CA TYR A 422 2.65 -14.16 26.25
C TYR A 422 2.43 -15.65 25.91
N CYS A 423 2.48 -15.96 24.63
CA CYS A 423 2.56 -17.32 24.10
C CYS A 423 3.52 -17.36 22.90
N LEU A 424 4.10 -18.52 22.64
CA LEU A 424 4.93 -18.75 21.47
C LEU A 424 4.12 -19.48 20.41
N MET A 425 4.41 -19.18 19.15
CA MET A 425 3.85 -19.92 18.03
C MET A 425 4.99 -20.34 17.11
N TYR A 426 5.01 -21.61 16.72
CA TYR A 426 5.93 -22.12 15.69
C TYR A 426 5.28 -21.95 14.32
N LEU A 427 5.96 -21.29 13.40
CA LEU A 427 5.48 -21.06 12.04
C LEU A 427 6.47 -21.63 11.02
N THR A 428 5.92 -22.30 10.01
CA THR A 428 6.72 -22.81 8.89
C THR A 428 7.18 -21.69 7.98
N ALA A 429 8.38 -21.83 7.43
CA ALA A 429 8.93 -20.85 6.49
C ALA A 429 8.23 -20.86 5.12
N ASP A 430 7.84 -22.04 4.68
CA ASP A 430 7.33 -22.31 3.33
C ASP A 430 5.89 -21.80 3.15
N SER A 431 5.01 -22.13 4.10
CA SER A 431 3.59 -21.82 4.05
C SER A 431 3.13 -20.80 5.09
N GLY A 432 3.93 -20.53 6.13
CA GLY A 432 3.50 -19.69 7.26
C GLY A 432 2.49 -20.39 8.15
N SER A 433 2.40 -21.72 8.10
CA SER A 433 1.44 -22.51 8.87
C SER A 433 1.84 -22.60 10.32
N VAL A 434 0.87 -22.54 11.24
CA VAL A 434 1.12 -22.65 12.68
C VAL A 434 1.23 -24.11 13.07
N LEU A 435 2.44 -24.62 13.34
CA LEU A 435 2.67 -26.02 13.73
C LEU A 435 2.57 -26.27 15.23
N GLY A 436 2.73 -25.24 16.06
CA GLY A 436 2.68 -25.41 17.51
C GLY A 436 2.36 -24.09 18.20
N ILE A 437 1.67 -24.17 19.33
CA ILE A 437 1.35 -23.02 20.19
C ILE A 437 1.73 -23.40 21.61
N SER A 438 2.52 -22.57 22.29
CA SER A 438 2.90 -22.82 23.68
C SER A 438 1.73 -22.53 24.64
N PRO A 439 1.75 -23.15 25.83
CA PRO A 439 0.98 -22.63 26.95
C PRO A 439 1.33 -21.16 27.20
N VAL A 440 0.36 -20.42 27.74
CA VAL A 440 0.54 -19.02 28.14
C VAL A 440 1.54 -18.94 29.30
N PHE A 441 2.44 -17.96 29.25
CA PHE A 441 3.43 -17.70 30.30
C PHE A 441 3.50 -16.20 30.62
N ASP A 442 3.93 -15.88 31.85
CA ASP A 442 4.14 -14.51 32.29
C ASP A 442 5.59 -14.07 32.04
N ALA A 443 5.75 -12.85 31.52
CA ALA A 443 7.03 -12.16 31.39
C ALA A 443 7.13 -11.05 32.44
N GLU A 444 8.20 -11.09 33.24
CA GLU A 444 8.43 -10.18 34.36
C GLU A 444 9.87 -9.65 34.38
N PHE A 445 10.08 -8.47 34.97
CA PHE A 445 11.44 -8.03 35.28
C PHE A 445 12.01 -8.84 36.44
N LYS A 446 13.31 -9.14 36.36
CA LYS A 446 14.00 -9.89 37.42
C LYS A 446 14.00 -9.08 38.72
N PRO A 447 13.52 -9.64 39.85
CA PRO A 447 13.51 -8.92 41.12
C PRO A 447 14.94 -8.55 41.56
N GLY A 448 15.18 -7.27 41.88
CA GLY A 448 16.45 -6.80 42.46
C GLY A 448 17.45 -6.14 41.50
N VAL A 449 17.08 -5.85 40.24
CA VAL A 449 17.90 -5.10 39.28
C VAL A 449 17.34 -3.68 39.10
N ASP A 450 18.14 -2.64 39.38
CA ASP A 450 17.76 -1.22 39.37
C ASP A 450 17.63 -0.69 37.92
N ASN A 451 16.46 -0.86 37.31
CA ASN A 451 16.20 -0.54 35.89
C ASN A 451 15.70 0.90 35.69
N ARG A 452 16.56 1.89 35.96
CA ARG A 452 16.25 3.34 35.82
C ARG A 452 16.30 3.92 34.40
N PHE A 453 16.26 3.11 33.34
CA PHE A 453 16.41 3.59 31.96
C PHE A 453 15.13 3.60 31.10
N THR A 454 13.97 3.18 31.61
CA THR A 454 12.74 3.05 30.79
C THR A 454 11.77 4.23 30.85
N ASN A 455 11.96 5.21 31.73
CA ASN A 455 11.02 6.34 31.89
C ASN A 455 11.30 7.57 31.00
N ALA A 456 12.22 7.50 30.03
CA ALA A 456 12.62 8.66 29.21
C ALA A 456 12.00 8.73 27.80
N MET A 457 11.13 7.78 27.41
CA MET A 457 10.58 7.71 26.04
C MET A 457 9.09 8.03 25.90
N GLU A 458 8.41 8.53 26.94
CA GLU A 458 6.99 8.91 26.85
C GLU A 458 6.70 10.43 26.90
N GLY A 459 7.68 11.29 26.59
CA GLY A 459 7.39 12.72 26.52
C GLY A 459 8.37 13.53 25.70
N ASP A 460 8.18 13.58 24.38
CA ASP A 460 8.32 14.82 23.59
C ASP A 460 7.93 14.60 22.11
N GLU A 461 6.63 14.69 21.80
CA GLU A 461 6.15 14.95 20.43
C GLU A 461 5.62 16.38 20.33
N SER A 462 6.50 17.37 20.50
CA SER A 462 6.20 18.69 19.93
C SER A 462 7.47 19.47 19.57
N SER A 463 7.55 19.81 18.28
CA SER A 463 8.43 20.81 17.68
C SER A 463 9.93 20.48 17.49
N SER A 464 10.30 20.09 16.27
CA SER A 464 11.51 20.66 15.63
C SER A 464 11.44 20.55 14.10
N ARG A 465 11.18 21.69 13.45
CA ARG A 465 11.42 21.87 12.01
C ARG A 465 12.93 22.09 11.79
N PHE A 466 13.60 21.14 11.13
CA PHE A 466 14.96 21.39 10.63
C PHE A 466 14.94 21.84 9.17
N ARG A 467 15.45 23.06 8.95
CA ARG A 467 15.78 23.62 7.64
C ARG A 467 17.00 22.91 7.07
N ALA A 468 16.85 22.23 5.93
CA ALA A 468 17.99 21.70 5.17
C ALA A 468 18.65 22.84 4.36
N SER A 469 19.88 23.21 4.73
CA SER A 469 20.77 23.99 3.86
C SER A 469 21.47 23.05 2.89
N SER A 470 21.43 23.38 1.60
CA SER A 470 22.13 22.66 0.54
C SER A 470 23.65 22.70 0.71
N ARG A 471 24.23 21.65 1.25
CA ARG A 471 25.64 21.30 1.03
C ARG A 471 25.69 19.95 0.32
N ARG A 472 26.64 19.79 -0.59
CA ARG A 472 26.80 18.64 -1.48
C ARG A 472 27.71 17.61 -0.81
N SER A 473 27.31 16.34 -0.79
CA SER A 473 28.13 15.21 -0.32
C SER A 473 28.63 14.36 -1.49
N PRO A 474 29.90 13.93 -1.49
CA PRO A 474 30.39 12.91 -2.41
C PRO A 474 29.92 11.50 -2.00
N VAL A 475 29.62 10.66 -2.98
CA VAL A 475 29.27 9.23 -2.87
C VAL A 475 30.53 8.42 -3.16
N ARG A 476 30.85 7.39 -2.38
CA ARG A 476 32.04 6.54 -2.57
C ARG A 476 31.68 5.06 -2.58
N LEU A 477 32.48 4.21 -3.21
CA LEU A 477 32.12 2.81 -3.53
C LEU A 477 33.07 1.80 -2.91
N THR A 478 32.53 0.67 -2.43
CA THR A 478 33.31 -0.45 -1.86
C THR A 478 32.74 -1.80 -2.27
N ALA A 479 33.57 -2.78 -2.63
CA ALA A 479 33.15 -4.15 -2.95
C ALA A 479 33.86 -5.18 -2.04
N HIS A 480 33.16 -6.22 -1.59
CA HIS A 480 33.65 -7.21 -0.63
C HIS A 480 33.39 -8.64 -1.08
N THR A 481 34.34 -9.57 -0.92
CA THR A 481 34.19 -11.00 -1.27
C THR A 481 34.51 -11.91 -0.06
N ILE A 482 33.72 -12.96 0.22
CA ILE A 482 33.88 -13.83 1.42
C ILE A 482 34.84 -15.03 1.17
N SER A 483 35.93 -14.81 0.45
CA SER A 483 36.99 -15.80 0.22
C SER A 483 38.28 -15.28 0.88
N SER A 484 38.40 -15.47 2.20
CA SER A 484 39.40 -14.83 3.07
C SER A 484 39.28 -13.30 3.10
N ALA A 485 39.28 -12.69 4.29
CA ALA A 485 39.01 -11.26 4.46
C ALA A 485 39.97 -10.38 3.63
N ARG A 486 39.51 -9.87 2.49
CA ARG A 486 40.20 -8.88 1.66
C ARG A 486 39.24 -7.73 1.37
N GLN A 487 39.72 -6.50 1.61
CA GLN A 487 38.94 -5.27 1.60
C GLN A 487 39.48 -4.37 0.48
N GLU A 488 38.76 -4.24 -0.63
CA GLU A 488 39.05 -3.20 -1.62
C GLU A 488 38.20 -1.96 -1.30
N ILE A 489 38.82 -0.98 -0.63
CA ILE A 489 38.21 0.31 -0.32
C ILE A 489 38.64 1.31 -1.37
N VAL A 490 37.69 1.94 -2.06
CA VAL A 490 37.98 3.03 -2.99
C VAL A 490 37.34 4.33 -2.45
N PRO A 491 38.14 5.34 -2.06
CA PRO A 491 39.61 5.38 -1.96
C PRO A 491 40.16 4.65 -0.72
N GLU A 492 41.41 4.22 -0.79
CA GLU A 492 42.09 3.47 0.29
C GLU A 492 42.00 4.20 1.64
N ASN A 493 41.83 3.44 2.73
CA ASN A 493 41.80 3.92 4.12
C ASN A 493 40.63 4.86 4.51
N PHE A 494 39.53 4.88 3.75
CA PHE A 494 38.39 5.77 4.09
C PHE A 494 37.65 5.37 5.38
N ILE A 495 37.55 4.09 5.69
CA ILE A 495 37.01 3.59 6.97
C ILE A 495 38.17 2.88 7.68
N SER A 496 38.43 3.20 8.94
CA SER A 496 39.47 2.50 9.69
C SER A 496 39.08 1.04 9.87
N LYS A 497 40.08 0.14 9.87
CA LYS A 497 39.86 -1.29 10.06
C LYS A 497 39.04 -1.58 11.33
N ASP A 498 39.33 -0.89 12.42
CA ASP A 498 38.60 -1.03 13.69
C ASP A 498 37.12 -0.62 13.58
N THR A 499 36.83 0.46 12.85
CA THR A 499 35.44 0.89 12.60
C THR A 499 34.71 -0.13 11.74
N PHE A 500 35.38 -0.66 10.71
CA PHE A 500 34.81 -1.69 9.83
C PHE A 500 34.57 -2.99 10.59
N ASP A 501 35.52 -3.47 11.38
CA ASP A 501 35.39 -4.73 12.14
C ASP A 501 34.19 -4.67 13.09
N THR A 502 33.92 -3.51 13.69
CA THR A 502 32.74 -3.26 14.54
C THR A 502 31.41 -3.41 13.79
N VAL A 503 31.37 -3.04 12.50
CA VAL A 503 30.12 -3.07 11.70
C VAL A 503 30.11 -4.15 10.61
N SER A 504 31.16 -4.96 10.56
CA SER A 504 31.36 -6.02 9.56
C SER A 504 30.22 -7.04 9.55
N VAL A 505 29.59 -7.29 10.71
CA VAL A 505 28.41 -8.18 10.86
C VAL A 505 27.18 -7.64 10.12
N TYR A 506 27.05 -6.31 10.03
CA TYR A 506 25.95 -5.64 9.33
C TYR A 506 26.25 -5.40 7.85
N ILE A 507 27.53 -5.33 7.48
CA ILE A 507 28.00 -5.23 6.09
C ILE A 507 28.08 -6.63 5.45
N ILE A 508 28.31 -7.69 6.20
CA ILE A 508 28.33 -9.06 5.72
C ILE A 508 27.21 -9.84 6.42
N PRO A 509 25.96 -9.51 6.11
CA PRO A 509 24.82 -10.05 6.85
C PRO A 509 24.54 -11.50 6.48
N LYS A 510 23.77 -12.16 7.34
CA LYS A 510 23.28 -13.52 7.14
C LYS A 510 22.38 -13.61 5.90
N ALA A 511 22.21 -14.84 5.40
CA ALA A 511 21.54 -15.09 4.13
C ALA A 511 20.09 -14.56 4.03
N GLN A 512 19.39 -14.33 5.15
CA GLN A 512 18.06 -13.70 5.17
C GLN A 512 18.02 -12.28 4.58
N LEU A 513 19.11 -11.52 4.71
CA LEU A 513 19.17 -10.12 4.28
C LEU A 513 19.81 -9.97 2.89
N GLN A 514 20.04 -11.09 2.20
CA GLN A 514 20.57 -11.07 0.83
C GLN A 514 19.53 -10.51 -0.14
N ARG A 515 20.00 -9.79 -1.16
CA ARG A 515 19.18 -9.04 -2.13
C ARG A 515 18.27 -7.96 -1.54
N SER A 516 18.42 -7.64 -0.26
CA SER A 516 17.81 -6.47 0.37
C SER A 516 18.84 -5.36 0.54
N THR A 517 18.45 -4.11 0.30
CA THR A 517 19.32 -2.95 0.55
C THR A 517 19.42 -2.73 2.05
N ILE A 518 20.65 -2.59 2.55
CA ILE A 518 20.93 -2.42 3.98
C ILE A 518 21.61 -1.08 4.18
N THR A 519 21.02 -0.23 5.03
CA THR A 519 21.62 1.04 5.40
C THR A 519 22.12 0.98 6.85
N VAL A 520 23.43 1.03 7.03
CA VAL A 520 24.08 1.12 8.35
C VAL A 520 24.45 2.59 8.59
N THR A 521 23.89 3.18 9.64
CA THR A 521 24.21 4.57 10.02
C THR A 521 25.23 4.57 11.16
N LEU A 522 26.39 5.16 10.91
CA LEU A 522 27.46 5.42 11.88
C LEU A 522 27.40 6.89 12.30
N VAL A 523 28.21 7.28 13.29
CA VAL A 523 28.27 8.65 13.83
C VAL A 523 28.54 9.68 12.74
N ASP A 524 29.56 9.44 11.90
CA ASP A 524 29.97 10.41 10.86
C ASP A 524 29.65 9.96 9.42
N LYS A 525 29.19 8.71 9.24
CA LYS A 525 29.04 8.08 7.91
C LYS A 525 27.78 7.23 7.82
N LYS A 526 27.30 7.01 6.61
CA LYS A 526 26.21 6.08 6.30
C LYS A 526 26.66 5.13 5.20
N ILE A 527 26.52 3.83 5.43
CA ILE A 527 26.93 2.77 4.50
C ILE A 527 25.65 2.13 3.96
N LEU A 528 25.46 2.19 2.64
CA LEU A 528 24.36 1.54 1.93
C LEU A 528 24.91 0.32 1.18
N GLY A 529 24.59 -0.90 1.59
CA GLY A 529 25.06 -2.15 0.99
C GLY A 529 23.96 -2.99 0.35
N LEU A 530 24.34 -3.87 -0.57
CA LEU A 530 23.47 -4.91 -1.14
C LEU A 530 24.21 -6.25 -1.15
N PRO A 531 24.00 -7.10 -0.14
CA PRO A 531 24.64 -8.41 -0.04
C PRO A 531 24.10 -9.37 -1.08
N VAL A 532 25.00 -10.03 -1.81
CA VAL A 532 24.72 -10.92 -2.92
C VAL A 532 25.34 -12.30 -2.69
N LYS A 533 24.60 -13.33 -3.06
CA LYS A 533 25.03 -14.73 -3.09
C LYS A 533 24.75 -15.33 -4.46
N ILE A 534 25.73 -16.03 -5.01
CA ILE A 534 25.65 -16.78 -6.26
C ILE A 534 25.84 -18.25 -5.93
N ASP A 535 24.80 -19.07 -6.07
CA ASP A 535 24.87 -20.51 -5.86
C ASP A 535 25.38 -21.22 -7.12
N ASP A 536 26.56 -21.85 -7.02
CA ASP A 536 27.16 -22.60 -8.12
C ASP A 536 28.21 -23.59 -7.56
N LYS A 537 28.18 -24.84 -8.05
CA LYS A 537 29.10 -25.91 -7.66
C LYS A 537 30.56 -25.59 -8.00
N LYS A 538 30.81 -24.62 -8.91
CA LYS A 538 32.17 -24.19 -9.28
C LYS A 538 32.93 -23.46 -8.17
N TYR A 539 32.26 -23.05 -7.10
CA TYR A 539 32.87 -22.34 -5.97
C TYR A 539 33.16 -23.26 -4.78
N ALA A 540 34.19 -22.95 -4.00
CA ALA A 540 34.71 -23.77 -2.88
C ALA A 540 33.69 -24.09 -1.76
N ARG A 541 32.54 -23.40 -1.72
CA ARG A 541 31.45 -23.63 -0.76
C ARG A 541 30.09 -23.86 -1.44
N ASN A 542 30.09 -24.26 -2.72
CA ASN A 542 28.90 -24.28 -3.59
C ASN A 542 28.19 -22.93 -3.74
N ALA A 543 28.82 -21.84 -3.27
CA ALA A 543 28.31 -20.49 -3.35
C ALA A 543 29.45 -19.46 -3.29
N PHE A 544 29.28 -18.36 -4.03
CA PHE A 544 30.12 -17.18 -3.99
C PHE A 544 29.34 -16.02 -3.35
N TYR A 545 29.98 -15.27 -2.47
CA TYR A 545 29.33 -14.18 -1.73
C TYR A 545 30.12 -12.90 -1.93
N PHE A 546 29.40 -11.83 -2.26
CA PHE A 546 29.97 -10.50 -2.28
C PHE A 546 28.97 -9.44 -1.81
N ASN A 547 29.44 -8.29 -1.33
CA ASN A 547 28.60 -7.14 -1.02
C ASN A 547 29.21 -5.87 -1.62
N LEU A 548 28.43 -5.17 -2.44
CA LEU A 548 28.75 -3.84 -2.94
C LEU A 548 28.09 -2.80 -2.02
N CYS A 549 28.87 -1.82 -1.54
CA CYS A 549 28.38 -0.75 -0.68
C CYS A 549 28.75 0.64 -1.20
N PHE A 550 27.86 1.60 -0.93
CA PHE A 550 28.06 3.02 -1.14
C PHE A 550 28.26 3.67 0.23
N VAL A 551 29.36 4.38 0.43
CA VAL A 551 29.65 5.10 1.66
C VAL A 551 29.42 6.59 1.43
N CYS A 552 28.51 7.15 2.24
CA CYS A 552 28.08 8.55 2.20
C CYS A 552 28.30 9.23 3.55
N ASP A 553 28.18 10.56 3.59
CA ASP A 553 28.17 11.32 4.85
C ASP A 553 26.93 10.95 5.70
N ALA A 554 27.01 11.05 7.03
CA ALA A 554 25.92 10.68 7.96
C ALA A 554 24.56 11.32 7.62
N TRP A 555 24.57 12.58 7.16
CA TRP A 555 23.38 13.36 6.82
C TRP A 555 22.89 13.18 5.37
N ALA A 556 23.57 12.36 4.57
CA ALA A 556 23.18 12.11 3.19
C ALA A 556 21.89 11.27 3.10
N ARG A 557 21.01 11.65 2.17
CA ARG A 557 19.80 10.88 1.84
C ARG A 557 20.16 9.75 0.88
N THR A 558 20.23 8.51 1.38
CA THR A 558 20.70 7.33 0.64
C THR A 558 19.69 6.73 -0.33
N VAL A 559 18.39 7.03 -0.18
CA VAL A 559 17.28 6.48 -1.00
C VAL A 559 17.50 6.66 -2.51
N HIS A 560 18.13 7.77 -2.92
CA HIS A 560 18.42 8.04 -4.34
C HIS A 560 19.42 7.06 -4.97
N TYR A 561 20.21 6.36 -4.15
CA TYR A 561 21.30 5.48 -4.57
C TYR A 561 20.93 4.00 -4.54
N GLU A 562 19.83 3.62 -3.89
CA GLU A 562 19.38 2.22 -3.80
C GLU A 562 19.14 1.56 -5.17
N PRO A 563 18.46 2.21 -6.15
CA PRO A 563 18.28 1.61 -7.48
C PRO A 563 19.60 1.48 -8.25
N LEU A 564 20.54 2.41 -8.04
CA LEU A 564 21.87 2.37 -8.67
C LEU A 564 22.68 1.20 -8.10
N LEU A 565 22.66 1.04 -6.79
CA LEU A 565 23.35 -0.04 -6.12
C LEU A 565 22.83 -1.40 -6.57
N LYS A 566 21.51 -1.56 -6.68
CA LYS A 566 20.90 -2.78 -7.21
C LYS A 566 21.32 -3.07 -8.65
N LYS A 567 21.22 -2.08 -9.53
CA LYS A 567 21.60 -2.22 -10.95
C LYS A 567 23.08 -2.56 -11.13
N LEU A 568 23.96 -1.93 -10.35
CA LEU A 568 25.40 -2.21 -10.38
C LEU A 568 25.73 -3.58 -9.80
N SER A 569 25.08 -4.01 -8.72
CA SER A 569 25.24 -5.36 -8.18
C SER A 569 24.74 -6.44 -9.15
N ASP A 570 23.62 -6.22 -9.86
CA ASP A 570 23.14 -7.15 -10.88
C ASP A 570 24.10 -7.24 -12.07
N TYR A 571 24.73 -6.12 -12.46
CA TYR A 571 25.79 -6.10 -13.47
C TYR A 571 27.02 -6.92 -13.04
N LEU A 572 27.46 -6.76 -11.79
CA LEU A 572 28.55 -7.55 -11.21
C LEU A 572 28.22 -9.05 -11.12
N ILE A 573 26.96 -9.42 -10.83
CA ILE A 573 26.51 -10.82 -10.88
C ILE A 573 26.68 -11.39 -12.28
N GLY A 574 26.25 -10.65 -13.31
CA GLY A 574 26.39 -11.08 -14.71
C GLY A 574 27.85 -11.34 -15.09
N MET A 575 28.74 -10.39 -14.79
CA MET A 575 30.18 -10.56 -15.04
C MET A 575 30.79 -11.73 -14.26
N GLU A 576 30.37 -11.95 -13.01
CA GLU A 576 30.86 -13.10 -12.23
C GLU A 576 30.40 -14.45 -12.81
N LEU A 577 29.18 -14.53 -13.35
CA LEU A 577 28.67 -15.75 -13.98
C LEU A 577 29.36 -16.05 -15.31
N GLU A 578 29.62 -15.02 -16.13
CA GLU A 578 30.20 -15.15 -17.47
C GLU A 578 31.73 -15.34 -17.46
N SER A 579 32.45 -14.50 -16.70
CA SER A 579 33.92 -14.41 -16.76
C SER A 579 34.63 -14.66 -15.43
N LYS A 580 33.90 -14.94 -14.34
CA LYS A 580 34.46 -15.09 -12.99
C LYS A 580 35.24 -13.85 -12.52
N PHE A 581 34.78 -12.66 -12.94
CA PHE A 581 35.43 -11.37 -12.75
C PHE A 581 35.80 -11.05 -11.30
N LEU A 582 34.94 -11.39 -10.34
CA LEU A 582 35.15 -11.14 -8.91
C LEU A 582 35.91 -12.27 -8.21
N SER A 583 35.75 -13.52 -8.66
CA SER A 583 36.42 -14.68 -8.05
C SER A 583 37.86 -14.93 -8.53
N LEU A 584 38.26 -14.36 -9.68
CA LEU A 584 39.62 -14.47 -10.21
C LEU A 584 40.60 -13.40 -9.72
N GLN A 585 40.14 -12.43 -8.93
CA GLN A 585 41.01 -11.36 -8.40
C GLN A 585 42.20 -11.87 -7.57
N ASP A 586 42.08 -13.05 -6.95
CA ASP A 586 43.15 -13.68 -6.17
C ASP A 586 44.27 -14.29 -7.03
N LYS A 587 44.04 -14.46 -8.34
CA LYS A 587 44.96 -15.15 -9.26
C LYS A 587 45.55 -14.24 -10.33
N ASP A 588 44.90 -13.12 -10.63
CA ASP A 588 45.33 -12.19 -11.68
C ASP A 588 45.29 -10.73 -11.19
N GLU A 589 46.47 -10.13 -11.02
CA GLU A 589 46.62 -8.72 -10.62
C GLU A 589 46.03 -7.74 -11.66
N ASN A 590 45.90 -8.15 -12.94
CA ASN A 590 45.25 -7.31 -13.95
C ASN A 590 43.75 -7.15 -13.70
N GLU A 591 43.06 -8.23 -13.31
CA GLU A 591 41.62 -8.20 -12.99
C GLU A 591 41.32 -7.41 -11.72
N LYS A 592 42.26 -7.43 -10.76
CA LYS A 592 42.23 -6.57 -9.58
C LYS A 592 42.30 -5.08 -9.92
N GLN A 593 43.26 -4.69 -10.76
CA GLN A 593 43.37 -3.31 -11.25
C GLN A 593 42.14 -2.90 -12.07
N ARG A 594 41.52 -3.83 -12.79
CA ARG A 594 40.34 -3.61 -13.62
C ARG A 594 39.09 -3.27 -12.78
N LEU A 595 38.81 -4.03 -11.71
CA LEU A 595 37.71 -3.70 -10.80
C LEU A 595 37.93 -2.33 -10.14
N SER A 596 39.14 -2.05 -9.66
CA SER A 596 39.47 -0.76 -9.05
C SER A 596 39.28 0.42 -10.02
N LYS A 597 39.66 0.29 -11.29
CA LYS A 597 39.39 1.31 -12.32
C LYS A 597 37.89 1.53 -12.55
N MET A 598 37.11 0.45 -12.64
CA MET A 598 35.66 0.53 -12.81
C MET A 598 34.98 1.25 -11.62
N LEU A 599 35.31 0.88 -10.38
CA LEU A 599 34.75 1.51 -9.19
C LEU A 599 35.16 2.99 -9.09
N ASN A 600 36.39 3.36 -9.46
CA ASN A 600 36.80 4.77 -9.54
C ASN A 600 35.97 5.55 -10.58
N GLN A 601 35.76 4.99 -11.77
CA GLN A 601 34.95 5.64 -12.81
C GLN A 601 33.51 5.90 -12.33
N VAL A 602 32.85 4.90 -11.73
CA VAL A 602 31.50 5.08 -11.19
C VAL A 602 31.49 6.16 -10.11
N MET A 603 32.49 6.17 -9.23
CA MET A 603 32.59 7.18 -8.18
C MET A 603 32.73 8.59 -8.75
N GLU A 604 33.62 8.80 -9.72
CA GLU A 604 33.86 10.11 -10.35
C GLU A 604 32.64 10.59 -11.14
N ASP A 605 32.03 9.72 -11.94
CA ASP A 605 30.87 10.04 -12.77
C ASP A 605 29.61 10.33 -11.94
N LEU A 606 29.31 9.49 -10.93
CA LEU A 606 28.16 9.73 -10.06
C LEU A 606 28.33 11.00 -9.22
N ASN A 607 29.56 11.40 -8.91
CA ASN A 607 29.84 12.64 -8.18
C ASN A 607 29.78 13.87 -9.09
N SER A 608 30.27 13.78 -10.32
CA SER A 608 30.37 14.90 -11.26
C SER A 608 29.08 15.10 -12.08
N THR A 609 28.63 14.09 -12.82
CA THR A 609 27.55 14.18 -13.82
C THR A 609 26.24 13.52 -13.38
N LYS A 610 26.27 12.74 -12.28
CA LYS A 610 25.13 11.94 -11.78
C LYS A 610 24.68 10.83 -12.75
N MET A 611 25.48 10.58 -13.79
CA MET A 611 25.23 9.55 -14.80
C MET A 611 26.55 8.86 -15.12
N CYS A 612 26.57 7.53 -15.12
CA CYS A 612 27.75 6.75 -15.47
C CYS A 612 27.34 5.70 -16.51
N THR A 613 28.15 5.56 -17.56
CA THR A 613 28.01 4.46 -18.51
C THR A 613 29.21 3.56 -18.36
N LEU A 614 28.98 2.34 -17.89
CA LEU A 614 30.00 1.32 -17.78
C LEU A 614 29.93 0.41 -18.99
N THR A 615 31.09 0.17 -19.61
CA THR A 615 31.24 -0.75 -20.72
C THR A 615 32.38 -1.71 -20.39
N GLU A 616 32.05 -2.98 -20.19
CA GLU A 616 33.04 -4.01 -19.93
C GLU A 616 32.76 -5.25 -20.79
N GLY A 617 33.68 -5.58 -21.70
CA GLY A 617 33.46 -6.61 -22.71
C GLY A 617 32.25 -6.32 -23.60
N VAL A 618 31.27 -7.24 -23.62
CA VAL A 618 30.01 -7.12 -24.38
C VAL A 618 28.89 -6.47 -23.54
N ALA A 619 29.07 -6.37 -22.22
CA ALA A 619 28.04 -5.93 -21.30
C ALA A 619 28.17 -4.42 -21.01
N THR A 620 27.11 -3.67 -21.28
CA THR A 620 27.02 -2.23 -21.01
C THR A 620 25.92 -1.93 -20.00
N THR A 621 26.20 -1.06 -19.01
CA THR A 621 25.24 -0.65 -17.98
C THR A 621 25.25 0.85 -17.79
N HIS A 622 24.06 1.45 -17.85
CA HIS A 622 23.85 2.87 -17.59
C HIS A 622 23.30 3.09 -16.19
N LEU A 623 23.99 3.88 -15.39
CA LEU A 623 23.61 4.29 -14.04
C LEU A 623 23.20 5.76 -14.05
N LYS A 624 22.05 6.10 -13.45
CA LYS A 624 21.56 7.49 -13.34
C LYS A 624 20.98 7.72 -11.95
N VAL A 625 21.42 8.77 -11.27
CA VAL A 625 20.87 9.17 -9.97
C VAL A 625 19.52 9.85 -10.20
N VAL A 626 18.45 9.25 -9.69
CA VAL A 626 17.09 9.80 -9.82
C VAL A 626 16.77 10.69 -8.62
N LYS A 627 16.34 11.92 -8.89
CA LYS A 627 15.87 12.84 -7.85
C LYS A 627 14.46 12.45 -7.43
N ILE A 628 14.31 12.03 -6.18
CA ILE A 628 13.01 11.74 -5.55
C ILE A 628 12.55 13.04 -4.88
N CYS A 629 11.64 13.76 -5.55
CA CYS A 629 11.00 14.94 -4.99
C CYS A 629 9.91 14.51 -3.98
N ALA A 630 9.50 15.43 -3.11
CA ALA A 630 8.29 15.22 -2.31
C ALA A 630 7.06 15.21 -3.23
N ASP A 631 6.00 14.54 -2.80
CA ASP A 631 4.79 14.43 -3.61
C ASP A 631 4.21 15.81 -3.94
N PRO A 632 3.81 16.05 -5.20
CA PRO A 632 3.28 17.34 -5.61
C PRO A 632 1.91 17.56 -4.96
N THR A 633 1.68 18.75 -4.40
CA THR A 633 0.35 19.11 -3.87
C THR A 633 -0.72 19.01 -4.95
N PRO A 634 -1.95 18.57 -4.61
CA PRO A 634 -3.04 18.49 -5.57
C PRO A 634 -3.30 19.82 -6.27
N VAL A 635 -3.45 19.78 -7.59
CA VAL A 635 -3.74 20.95 -8.42
C VAL A 635 -5.24 21.26 -8.36
N LEU A 636 -5.59 22.49 -8.02
CA LEU A 636 -6.97 22.97 -7.92
C LEU A 636 -7.42 23.66 -9.22
N ASP A 637 -8.73 23.66 -9.45
CA ASP A 637 -9.38 24.21 -10.65
C ASP A 637 -9.03 25.67 -10.96
N HIS A 638 -8.93 26.49 -9.91
CA HIS A 638 -8.68 27.92 -10.00
C HIS A 638 -7.19 28.29 -10.04
N GLN A 639 -6.29 27.32 -9.94
CA GLN A 639 -4.85 27.60 -10.00
C GLN A 639 -4.41 27.85 -11.43
N VAL A 640 -3.34 28.63 -11.59
CA VAL A 640 -2.80 29.02 -12.89
C VAL A 640 -1.39 28.44 -13.03
N PRO A 641 -1.14 27.52 -13.98
CA PRO A 641 0.20 27.04 -14.26
C PRO A 641 1.02 28.08 -15.02
N ILE A 642 2.29 28.23 -14.66
CA ILE A 642 3.27 29.06 -15.36
C ILE A 642 4.60 28.32 -15.53
N PHE A 643 5.22 28.41 -16.70
CA PHE A 643 6.55 27.83 -16.92
C PHE A 643 7.64 28.54 -16.10
N ILE A 644 8.55 27.77 -15.52
CA ILE A 644 9.73 28.27 -14.80
C ILE A 644 10.86 28.59 -15.78
N GLU A 645 10.97 27.82 -16.86
CA GLU A 645 11.98 27.96 -17.91
C GLU A 645 11.34 28.25 -19.28
N ASN A 646 12.13 28.72 -20.24
CA ASN A 646 11.62 29.09 -21.56
C ASN A 646 11.12 27.85 -22.33
N ARG A 647 9.93 27.93 -22.93
CA ARG A 647 9.27 26.84 -23.68
C ARG A 647 10.18 26.21 -24.76
N GLY A 648 11.11 26.98 -25.32
CA GLY A 648 12.06 26.49 -26.34
C GLY A 648 13.14 25.52 -25.83
N ALA A 649 13.19 25.21 -24.53
CA ALA A 649 14.12 24.23 -23.97
C ALA A 649 13.63 22.77 -24.10
N PHE A 650 12.39 22.55 -24.54
CA PHE A 650 11.74 21.23 -24.54
C PHE A 650 11.42 20.76 -25.97
N PHE A 651 11.77 19.52 -26.30
CA PHE A 651 11.43 18.89 -27.59
C PHE A 651 10.00 18.36 -27.56
N GLU A 652 9.11 18.90 -28.40
CA GLU A 652 7.67 18.57 -28.39
C GLU A 652 7.39 17.07 -28.61
N GLU A 653 8.22 16.37 -29.38
CA GLU A 653 8.08 14.94 -29.71
C GLU A 653 8.33 13.96 -28.54
N GLN A 654 8.94 14.43 -27.43
CA GLN A 654 9.26 13.57 -26.28
C GLN A 654 8.16 13.54 -25.21
N TRP A 655 7.13 14.38 -25.35
CA TRP A 655 6.02 14.47 -24.41
C TRP A 655 4.88 13.52 -24.79
N ASP A 656 4.13 13.06 -23.80
CA ASP A 656 2.90 12.29 -24.02
C ASP A 656 1.80 13.17 -24.66
N LEU A 657 0.85 12.52 -25.34
CA LEU A 657 -0.20 13.19 -26.13
C LEU A 657 -0.99 14.22 -25.30
N THR A 658 -1.31 13.90 -24.05
CA THR A 658 -2.04 14.80 -23.15
C THR A 658 -1.21 16.05 -22.84
N THR A 659 0.08 15.89 -22.55
CA THR A 659 0.97 17.03 -22.31
C THR A 659 1.15 17.88 -23.57
N GLN A 660 1.31 17.26 -24.76
CA GLN A 660 1.39 18.01 -26.02
C GLN A 660 0.14 18.87 -26.29
N GLN A 661 -1.05 18.37 -25.94
CA GLN A 661 -2.30 19.12 -26.08
C GLN A 661 -2.46 20.23 -25.03
N VAL A 662 -1.98 20.03 -23.80
CA VAL A 662 -2.13 20.98 -22.69
C VAL A 662 -1.07 22.10 -22.72
N LEU A 663 0.19 21.80 -23.07
CA LEU A 663 1.31 22.74 -23.06
C LEU A 663 1.05 24.06 -23.81
N PRO A 664 0.40 24.09 -25.00
CA PRO A 664 0.14 25.33 -25.74
C PRO A 664 -0.72 26.34 -24.98
N PHE A 665 -1.58 25.86 -24.08
CA PHE A 665 -2.53 26.69 -23.33
C PHE A 665 -2.01 27.12 -21.94
N ILE A 666 -0.82 26.67 -21.54
CA ILE A 666 -0.12 27.15 -20.34
C ILE A 666 0.58 28.47 -20.67
N ASP A 667 -0.11 29.58 -20.46
CA ASP A 667 0.37 30.94 -20.73
C ASP A 667 0.72 31.74 -19.46
N GLY A 668 0.46 31.15 -18.28
CA GLY A 668 0.62 31.82 -16.98
C GLY A 668 -0.55 32.74 -16.60
N PHE A 669 -1.67 32.72 -17.32
CA PHE A 669 -2.89 33.49 -17.03
C PHE A 669 -4.16 32.63 -17.00
N ASN A 670 -4.24 31.62 -17.86
CA ASN A 670 -5.35 30.68 -17.90
C ASN A 670 -5.31 29.73 -16.69
N HIS A 671 -6.44 29.55 -16.02
CA HIS A 671 -6.58 28.59 -14.93
C HIS A 671 -6.91 27.20 -15.46
N ILE A 672 -6.71 26.16 -14.65
CA ILE A 672 -6.82 24.75 -15.06
C ILE A 672 -8.16 24.43 -15.75
N SER A 673 -9.29 24.88 -15.22
CA SER A 673 -10.60 24.62 -15.84
C SER A 673 -10.74 25.25 -17.23
N LYS A 674 -10.14 26.43 -17.44
CA LYS A 674 -10.14 27.09 -18.75
C LYS A 674 -9.18 26.41 -19.72
N ILE A 675 -8.02 25.95 -19.25
CA ILE A 675 -7.08 25.16 -20.04
C ILE A 675 -7.74 23.86 -20.50
N ALA A 676 -8.47 23.18 -19.61
CA ALA A 676 -9.22 21.97 -19.95
C ALA A 676 -10.27 22.20 -21.04
N ALA A 677 -11.00 23.32 -20.97
CA ALA A 677 -11.99 23.69 -21.97
C ALA A 677 -11.36 24.06 -23.32
N GLU A 678 -10.23 24.79 -23.33
CA GLU A 678 -9.54 25.19 -24.58
C GLU A 678 -8.77 24.04 -25.23
N ALA A 679 -8.23 23.11 -24.43
CA ALA A 679 -7.53 21.93 -24.91
C ALA A 679 -8.46 20.78 -25.32
N ASP A 680 -9.76 20.88 -25.02
CA ASP A 680 -10.75 19.79 -25.18
C ASP A 680 -10.32 18.49 -24.46
N VAL A 681 -9.83 18.63 -23.23
CA VAL A 681 -9.36 17.53 -22.38
C VAL A 681 -10.12 17.52 -21.06
N GLU A 682 -10.45 16.34 -20.55
CA GLU A 682 -11.11 16.21 -19.25
C GLU A 682 -10.31 16.92 -18.14
N ASN A 683 -10.99 17.74 -17.34
CA ASN A 683 -10.37 18.56 -16.30
C ASN A 683 -9.51 17.76 -15.29
N ASN A 684 -9.89 16.53 -14.95
CA ASN A 684 -9.10 15.67 -14.07
C ASN A 684 -7.78 15.21 -14.71
N LEU A 685 -7.77 15.00 -16.03
CA LEU A 685 -6.56 14.65 -16.79
C LEU A 685 -5.62 15.86 -16.89
N VAL A 686 -6.16 17.07 -17.11
CA VAL A 686 -5.37 18.31 -17.10
C VAL A 686 -4.76 18.57 -15.72
N LYS A 687 -5.51 18.39 -14.63
CA LYS A 687 -4.98 18.49 -13.26
C LYS A 687 -3.81 17.53 -13.04
N SER A 688 -3.96 16.28 -13.47
CA SER A 688 -2.93 15.25 -13.34
C SER A 688 -1.69 15.57 -14.18
N CYS A 689 -1.89 16.03 -15.42
CA CYS A 689 -0.82 16.47 -16.32
C CYS A 689 -0.04 17.65 -15.71
N VAL A 690 -0.72 18.71 -15.26
CA VAL A 690 -0.08 19.87 -14.64
C VAL A 690 0.60 19.49 -13.32
N GLN A 691 0.01 18.59 -12.53
CA GLN A 691 0.63 18.10 -11.30
C GLN A 691 1.96 17.39 -11.57
N ASN A 692 2.04 16.61 -12.66
CA ASN A 692 3.29 16.00 -13.12
C ASN A 692 4.31 17.06 -13.56
N LEU A 693 3.88 18.08 -14.31
CA LEU A 693 4.76 19.19 -14.72
C LEU A 693 5.32 19.96 -13.51
N VAL A 694 4.51 20.11 -12.45
CA VAL A 694 4.94 20.72 -11.18
C VAL A 694 5.94 19.83 -10.45
N TYR A 695 5.71 18.51 -10.41
CA TYR A 695 6.64 17.55 -9.80
C TYR A 695 8.03 17.60 -10.45
N TYR A 696 8.10 17.69 -11.77
CA TYR A 696 9.35 17.80 -12.51
C TYR A 696 9.97 19.20 -12.49
N GLY A 697 9.28 20.20 -11.92
CA GLY A 697 9.76 21.58 -11.84
C GLY A 697 9.74 22.31 -13.18
N VAL A 698 8.94 21.85 -14.14
CA VAL A 698 8.73 22.51 -15.43
C VAL A 698 7.78 23.70 -15.26
N VAL A 699 6.76 23.52 -14.42
CA VAL A 699 5.69 24.48 -14.17
C VAL A 699 5.61 24.81 -12.67
N SER A 700 5.27 26.05 -12.35
CA SER A 700 4.87 26.49 -11.01
C SER A 700 3.38 26.86 -11.01
N LEU A 701 2.72 26.76 -9.86
CA LEU A 701 1.31 27.15 -9.71
C LEU A 701 1.24 28.50 -9.01
N ILE A 702 0.51 29.44 -9.61
CA ILE A 702 0.22 30.75 -9.02
C ILE A 702 -1.29 30.93 -8.82
N PRO A 703 -1.72 31.77 -7.88
CA PRO A 703 -3.13 32.13 -7.71
C PRO A 703 -3.65 32.89 -8.93
N ILE A 704 -4.92 32.67 -9.29
CA ILE A 704 -5.61 33.44 -10.33
C ILE A 704 -5.59 34.94 -10.03
N PHE A 705 -5.25 35.74 -11.04
CA PHE A 705 -5.29 37.19 -10.93
C PHE A 705 -6.73 37.70 -11.01
N GLN A 706 -7.17 38.43 -9.98
CA GLN A 706 -8.41 39.21 -9.98
C GLN A 706 -8.16 40.59 -9.35
N TYR A 707 -8.90 41.60 -9.79
CA TYR A 707 -8.75 42.96 -9.25
C TYR A 707 -9.22 43.09 -7.79
N SER A 708 -10.14 42.22 -7.35
CA SER A 708 -10.59 42.08 -5.96
C SER A 708 -9.54 41.46 -5.04
N ASN A 709 -8.45 40.91 -5.60
CA ASN A 709 -7.42 40.26 -4.81
C ASN A 709 -6.64 41.27 -3.96
N VAL A 710 -6.26 40.82 -2.76
CA VAL A 710 -5.32 41.45 -1.84
C VAL A 710 -4.02 40.66 -1.80
N TYR A 711 -2.91 41.38 -1.84
CA TYR A 711 -1.56 40.82 -1.71
C TYR A 711 -0.81 41.57 -0.62
N ALA A 712 0.17 40.91 -0.01
CA ALA A 712 1.04 41.50 1.00
C ALA A 712 2.51 41.25 0.63
N GLY A 713 3.35 42.27 0.83
CA GLY A 713 4.80 42.14 0.68
C GLY A 713 5.40 41.14 1.68
N THR A 714 6.37 40.35 1.22
CA THR A 714 7.14 39.43 2.05
C THR A 714 8.51 40.03 2.40
N PRO A 715 9.24 39.49 3.39
CA PRO A 715 10.62 39.91 3.65
C PRO A 715 11.58 39.74 2.45
N GLN A 716 11.22 38.91 1.46
CA GLN A 716 12.03 38.71 0.27
C GLN A 716 12.04 39.92 -0.66
N LEU A 717 11.09 40.86 -0.52
CA LEU A 717 11.07 42.11 -1.26
C LEU A 717 12.36 42.94 -1.06
N ARG A 718 13.06 42.76 0.08
CA ARG A 718 14.38 43.37 0.32
C ARG A 718 15.41 42.95 -0.73
N LYS A 719 15.39 41.68 -1.16
CA LYS A 719 16.33 41.16 -2.17
C LYS A 719 16.17 41.89 -3.51
N LEU A 720 14.94 42.30 -3.84
CA LEU A 720 14.66 43.10 -5.04
C LEU A 720 15.26 44.52 -4.93
N ALA A 721 15.29 45.10 -3.73
CA ALA A 721 15.91 46.42 -3.52
C ALA A 721 17.45 46.38 -3.62
N GLU A 722 18.08 45.27 -3.23
CA GLU A 722 19.54 45.14 -3.15
C GLU A 722 20.18 44.60 -4.44
N ASN A 723 19.49 43.76 -5.22
CA ASN A 723 20.07 43.07 -6.37
C ASN A 723 19.74 43.75 -7.72
N SER A 724 20.72 44.43 -8.32
CA SER A 724 20.57 45.14 -9.60
C SER A 724 20.20 44.25 -10.79
N ALA A 725 20.60 42.98 -10.82
CA ALA A 725 20.24 42.06 -11.92
C ALA A 725 18.76 41.67 -11.84
N LEU A 726 18.27 41.42 -10.63
CA LEU A 726 16.86 41.08 -10.36
C LEU A 726 15.93 42.27 -10.63
N GLN A 727 16.41 43.50 -10.43
CA GLN A 727 15.68 44.72 -10.80
C GLN A 727 15.49 44.81 -12.31
N LYS A 728 16.54 44.54 -13.09
CA LYS A 728 16.48 44.57 -14.55
C LYS A 728 15.52 43.50 -15.09
N GLU A 729 15.64 42.27 -14.59
CA GLU A 729 14.71 41.16 -14.90
C GLU A 729 13.25 41.54 -14.58
N CYS A 730 13.02 42.14 -13.41
CA CYS A 730 11.69 42.60 -13.01
C CYS A 730 11.13 43.65 -13.97
N ILE A 731 11.91 44.67 -14.35
CA ILE A 731 11.46 45.76 -15.22
C ILE A 731 11.10 45.24 -16.60
N GLU A 732 11.93 44.34 -17.15
CA GLU A 732 11.70 43.72 -18.46
C GLU A 732 10.41 42.89 -18.46
N TYR A 733 10.18 42.09 -17.40
CA TYR A 733 9.00 41.25 -17.28
C TYR A 733 7.70 42.07 -17.11
N VAL A 734 7.71 43.09 -16.25
CA VAL A 734 6.51 43.87 -15.90
C VAL A 734 6.19 44.98 -16.89
N SER A 735 7.07 45.24 -17.87
CA SER A 735 6.86 46.28 -18.87
C SER A 735 5.70 45.95 -19.81
N LYS A 736 4.91 46.98 -20.17
CA LYS A 736 3.95 46.87 -21.28
C LYS A 736 4.64 46.80 -22.65
N SER A 737 5.82 47.40 -22.80
CA SER A 737 6.60 47.40 -24.03
C SER A 737 8.08 47.46 -23.73
N LEU A 738 8.86 46.53 -24.29
CA LEU A 738 10.31 46.48 -24.13
C LEU A 738 11.03 47.72 -24.69
N ARG A 739 10.38 48.49 -25.58
CA ARG A 739 10.93 49.73 -26.14
C ARG A 739 10.90 50.90 -25.14
N HIS A 740 10.00 50.86 -24.16
CA HIS A 740 9.78 51.93 -23.20
C HIS A 740 9.52 51.37 -21.79
N PRO A 741 10.57 50.90 -21.10
CA PRO A 741 10.42 50.25 -19.79
C PRO A 741 9.94 51.22 -18.69
N PRO A 742 9.25 50.71 -17.65
CA PRO A 742 8.85 51.48 -16.48
C PRO A 742 10.07 51.80 -15.59
N ASN A 743 9.95 52.84 -14.76
CA ASN A 743 10.95 53.16 -13.76
C ASN A 743 10.86 52.17 -12.58
N PHE A 744 12.00 51.63 -12.15
CA PHE A 744 12.08 50.73 -10.99
C PHE A 744 11.44 51.33 -9.74
N LYS A 745 11.60 52.64 -9.50
CA LYS A 745 11.01 53.31 -8.33
C LYS A 745 9.48 53.18 -8.30
N ASP A 746 8.83 53.29 -9.46
CA ASP A 746 7.38 53.18 -9.58
C ASP A 746 6.92 51.71 -9.40
N VAL A 747 7.69 50.75 -9.92
CA VAL A 747 7.46 49.30 -9.74
C VAL A 747 7.60 48.90 -8.26
N PHE A 748 8.68 49.32 -7.62
CA PHE A 748 8.95 49.02 -6.21
C PHE A 748 7.92 49.70 -5.30
N LYS A 749 7.51 50.94 -5.60
CA LYS A 749 6.42 51.63 -4.89
C LYS A 749 5.11 50.86 -4.97
N PHE A 750 4.82 50.21 -6.10
CA PHE A 750 3.63 49.38 -6.23
C PHE A 750 3.69 48.16 -5.30
N TYR A 751 4.80 47.42 -5.28
CA TYR A 751 4.99 46.29 -4.35
C TYR A 751 4.94 46.72 -2.87
N ALA A 752 5.60 47.84 -2.53
CA ALA A 752 5.60 48.37 -1.16
C ALA A 752 4.21 48.86 -0.71
N SER A 753 3.33 49.21 -1.64
CA SER A 753 1.95 49.62 -1.35
C SER A 753 0.99 48.43 -1.17
N MET A 754 1.43 47.20 -1.43
CA MET A 754 0.64 45.99 -1.22
C MET A 754 0.61 45.63 0.27
N VAL A 755 -0.47 46.04 0.94
CA VAL A 755 -0.74 45.79 2.35
C VAL A 755 -2.05 45.05 2.54
N ARG A 756 -2.19 44.38 3.69
CA ARG A 756 -3.43 43.70 4.07
C ARG A 756 -4.58 44.71 4.05
N GLY A 757 -5.69 44.35 3.40
CA GLY A 757 -6.90 45.18 3.30
C GLY A 757 -6.97 46.16 2.13
N THR A 758 -5.92 46.30 1.31
CA THR A 758 -6.02 47.09 0.06
C THR A 758 -6.08 46.15 -1.16
N THR A 759 -7.10 46.28 -2.00
CA THR A 759 -7.23 45.45 -3.21
C THR A 759 -6.33 45.95 -4.35
N ILE A 760 -6.03 45.08 -5.32
CA ILE A 760 -5.33 45.50 -6.54
C ILE A 760 -6.12 46.57 -7.29
N LYS A 761 -7.46 46.51 -7.27
CA LYS A 761 -8.33 47.56 -7.84
C LYS A 761 -8.03 48.93 -7.23
N ASP A 762 -7.97 49.02 -5.90
CA ASP A 762 -7.71 50.28 -5.20
C ASP A 762 -6.31 50.82 -5.48
N LEU A 763 -5.31 49.92 -5.58
CA LEU A 763 -3.95 50.28 -5.94
C LEU A 763 -3.84 50.78 -7.38
N CYS A 764 -4.55 50.14 -8.31
CA CYS A 764 -4.59 50.58 -9.70
C CYS A 764 -5.21 51.97 -9.85
N ILE A 765 -6.28 52.28 -9.09
CA ILE A 765 -6.90 53.61 -9.06
C ILE A 765 -5.93 54.66 -8.49
N ARG A 766 -5.24 54.32 -7.38
CA ARG A 766 -4.35 55.26 -6.67
C ARG A 766 -3.03 55.53 -7.40
N LEU A 767 -2.42 54.51 -7.97
CA LEU A 767 -1.06 54.57 -8.54
C LEU A 767 -1.04 54.63 -10.07
N ASN A 768 -2.18 54.37 -10.72
CA ASN A 768 -2.36 54.40 -12.18
C ASN A 768 -1.20 53.71 -12.96
N PRO A 769 -1.07 52.38 -12.87
CA PRO A 769 0.04 51.63 -13.48
C PRO A 769 0.12 51.80 -15.00
N HIS A 770 -1.01 52.07 -15.66
CA HIS A 770 -1.08 52.38 -17.09
C HIS A 770 -0.26 53.61 -17.46
N SER A 771 -0.42 54.72 -16.72
CA SER A 771 0.35 55.94 -16.94
C SER A 771 1.86 55.73 -16.72
N LYS A 772 2.22 54.73 -15.92
CA LYS A 772 3.59 54.36 -15.56
C LYS A 772 4.18 53.24 -16.41
N ARG A 773 3.48 52.79 -17.46
CA ARG A 773 3.92 51.74 -18.39
C ARG A 773 4.10 50.35 -17.75
N ILE A 774 3.45 50.11 -16.61
CA ILE A 774 3.51 48.86 -15.85
C ILE A 774 2.31 47.98 -16.24
N ASN A 775 2.56 46.72 -16.58
CA ASN A 775 1.52 45.70 -16.73
C ASN A 775 1.19 45.09 -15.36
N GLU A 776 0.02 45.44 -14.85
CA GLU A 776 -0.46 45.04 -13.52
C GLU A 776 -0.58 43.52 -13.33
N ARG A 777 -0.94 42.77 -14.38
CA ARG A 777 -1.04 41.30 -14.31
C ARG A 777 0.34 40.65 -14.21
N LYS A 778 1.27 41.08 -15.08
CA LYS A 778 2.66 40.60 -15.08
C LYS A 778 3.41 41.00 -13.81
N LEU A 779 3.11 42.17 -13.24
CA LEU A 779 3.64 42.61 -11.95
C LEU A 779 3.27 41.62 -10.84
N VAL A 780 1.98 41.30 -10.70
CA VAL A 780 1.54 40.35 -9.66
C VAL A 780 2.12 38.96 -9.90
N GLN A 781 2.12 38.49 -11.15
CA GLN A 781 2.68 37.20 -11.55
C GLN A 781 4.17 37.07 -11.17
N PHE A 782 5.00 38.05 -11.54
CA PHE A 782 6.42 38.07 -11.21
C PHE A 782 6.67 38.14 -9.70
N GLY A 783 5.90 38.98 -9.01
CA GLY A 783 6.00 39.14 -7.57
C GLY A 783 5.67 37.86 -6.80
N VAL A 784 4.65 37.11 -7.22
CA VAL A 784 4.29 35.82 -6.61
C VAL A 784 5.34 34.75 -6.95
N LEU A 785 5.77 34.65 -8.21
CA LEU A 785 6.73 33.64 -8.66
C LEU A 785 8.09 33.79 -7.98
N LYS A 786 8.57 35.02 -7.77
CA LYS A 786 9.83 35.28 -7.04
C LYS A 786 9.62 35.36 -5.52
N GLY A 787 8.40 35.21 -5.03
CA GLY A 787 8.05 35.22 -3.60
C GLY A 787 8.16 36.59 -2.92
N PHE A 788 8.15 37.70 -3.67
CA PHE A 788 8.17 39.06 -3.12
C PHE A 788 6.83 39.47 -2.52
N ILE A 789 5.74 38.92 -3.05
CA ILE A 789 4.39 39.14 -2.54
C ILE A 789 3.70 37.79 -2.35
N GLN A 790 2.79 37.73 -1.39
CA GLN A 790 1.93 36.57 -1.16
C GLN A 790 0.47 36.99 -1.22
N ARG A 791 -0.37 36.10 -1.74
CA ARG A 791 -1.82 36.28 -1.77
C ARG A 791 -2.37 36.19 -0.35
N VAL A 792 -3.24 37.12 0.03
CA VAL A 792 -4.01 37.05 1.28
C VAL A 792 -5.42 36.59 0.94
N TYR A 793 -5.84 35.48 1.50
CA TYR A 793 -7.12 34.83 1.18
C TYR A 793 -8.21 35.25 2.18
N LYS A 794 -9.44 35.32 1.67
CA LYS A 794 -10.65 35.55 2.46
C LYS A 794 -11.22 34.19 2.87
N TYR A 795 -11.46 33.97 4.16
CA TYR A 795 -12.11 32.78 4.71
C TYR A 795 -13.42 33.20 5.37
N ILE A 796 -14.53 32.57 4.96
CA ILE A 796 -15.87 32.96 5.40
C ILE A 796 -16.36 31.93 6.42
N ILE A 797 -16.88 32.41 7.55
CA ILE A 797 -17.47 31.59 8.62
C ILE A 797 -18.92 32.01 8.81
N TYR A 798 -19.83 31.06 8.69
CA TYR A 798 -21.23 31.27 9.05
C TYR A 798 -21.48 30.92 10.53
N VAL A 799 -22.07 31.86 11.28
CA VAL A 799 -22.30 31.76 12.74
C VAL A 799 -23.81 31.78 13.08
N GLY A 800 -24.69 31.64 12.08
CA GLY A 800 -26.15 31.64 12.30
C GLY A 800 -26.76 30.25 12.58
N SER A 801 -28.09 30.15 12.47
CA SER A 801 -28.83 28.92 12.81
C SER A 801 -28.42 27.70 11.98
N LYS A 802 -28.37 26.53 12.63
CA LYS A 802 -28.10 25.23 12.00
C LYS A 802 -29.11 24.87 10.90
N ASP A 803 -30.32 25.44 10.92
CA ASP A 803 -31.35 25.19 9.90
C ASP A 803 -31.00 25.77 8.52
N LYS A 804 -30.22 26.86 8.46
CA LYS A 804 -29.73 27.39 7.18
C LYS A 804 -28.60 26.53 6.59
N LEU A 805 -27.79 25.90 7.43
CA LEU A 805 -26.72 24.97 7.02
C LEU A 805 -27.28 23.68 6.39
N THR A 806 -28.43 23.21 6.87
CA THR A 806 -29.10 22.04 6.29
C THR A 806 -29.76 22.37 4.96
N ASN A 807 -30.39 23.55 4.84
CA ASN A 807 -31.21 23.90 3.68
C ASN A 807 -30.44 24.53 2.52
N ASN A 808 -29.27 25.15 2.74
CA ASN A 808 -28.51 25.79 1.67
C ASN A 808 -27.05 25.27 1.63
N PRO A 809 -26.66 24.55 0.55
CA PRO A 809 -25.35 23.92 0.45
C PRO A 809 -24.19 24.92 0.43
N VAL A 810 -24.43 26.18 0.04
CA VAL A 810 -23.41 27.24 -0.01
C VAL A 810 -22.84 27.52 1.38
N TYR A 811 -23.69 27.60 2.42
CA TYR A 811 -23.27 27.90 3.78
C TYR A 811 -22.45 26.76 4.42
N ARG A 812 -22.56 25.52 3.92
CA ARG A 812 -21.75 24.39 4.39
C ARG A 812 -20.27 24.56 4.05
N HIS A 813 -19.97 25.27 2.97
CA HIS A 813 -18.59 25.56 2.56
C HIS A 813 -18.00 26.77 3.31
N MET A 814 -18.83 27.55 4.02
CA MET A 814 -18.45 28.72 4.83
C MET A 814 -18.14 28.34 6.28
N ASN A 815 -17.19 27.42 6.47
CA ASN A 815 -16.78 26.89 7.77
C ASN A 815 -15.42 27.43 8.25
N GLY A 816 -14.84 28.40 7.52
CA GLY A 816 -13.51 28.96 7.81
C GLY A 816 -12.32 28.10 7.38
N LEU A 817 -12.56 26.91 6.81
CA LEU A 817 -11.51 26.04 6.26
C LEU A 817 -11.29 26.26 4.76
N ASN A 818 -12.31 26.70 4.04
CA ASN A 818 -12.24 26.99 2.61
C ASN A 818 -12.09 28.49 2.36
N SER A 819 -11.20 28.85 1.43
CA SER A 819 -11.06 30.22 0.93
C SER A 819 -12.26 30.62 0.06
N SER A 820 -12.45 31.92 -0.16
CA SER A 820 -13.48 32.47 -1.05
C SER A 820 -13.45 31.86 -2.43
N ASP A 821 -12.24 31.60 -2.95
CA ASP A 821 -12.03 31.09 -4.30
C ASP A 821 -12.46 29.61 -4.38
N GLU A 822 -12.16 28.82 -3.34
CA GLU A 822 -12.63 27.44 -3.20
C GLU A 822 -14.15 27.36 -3.03
N ILE A 823 -14.75 28.29 -2.30
CA ILE A 823 -16.22 28.37 -2.14
C ILE A 823 -16.87 28.69 -3.49
N CYS A 824 -16.37 29.68 -4.23
CA CYS A 824 -16.86 30.01 -5.56
C CYS A 824 -16.77 28.81 -6.52
N CYS A 825 -15.63 28.09 -6.51
CA CYS A 825 -15.45 26.88 -7.32
C CYS A 825 -16.41 25.75 -6.92
N ALA A 826 -16.59 25.50 -5.62
CA ALA A 826 -17.43 24.41 -5.13
C ALA A 826 -18.93 24.68 -5.29
N THR A 827 -19.34 25.95 -5.26
CA THR A 827 -20.76 26.36 -5.28
C THR A 827 -21.22 26.88 -6.64
N GLY A 828 -20.29 27.18 -7.56
CA GLY A 828 -20.57 27.81 -8.86
C GLY A 828 -20.94 29.30 -8.75
N LEU A 829 -20.85 29.90 -7.56
CA LEU A 829 -21.11 31.33 -7.36
C LEU A 829 -19.97 32.17 -7.93
N SER A 830 -20.33 33.31 -8.53
CA SER A 830 -19.33 34.33 -8.88
C SER A 830 -18.83 35.06 -7.64
N ALA A 831 -17.60 35.58 -7.71
CA ALA A 831 -17.02 36.36 -6.61
C ALA A 831 -17.91 37.56 -6.21
N GLN A 832 -18.60 38.18 -7.17
CA GLN A 832 -19.53 39.28 -6.91
C GLN A 832 -20.77 38.82 -6.15
N GLN A 833 -21.37 37.69 -6.54
CA GLN A 833 -22.52 37.12 -5.83
C GLN A 833 -22.17 36.68 -4.40
N LEU A 834 -20.94 36.18 -4.20
CA LEU A 834 -20.44 35.84 -2.88
C LEU A 834 -20.28 37.10 -2.00
N GLU A 835 -19.76 38.21 -2.56
CA GLU A 835 -19.66 39.49 -1.86
C GLU A 835 -21.03 40.10 -1.53
N GLU A 836 -21.99 40.07 -2.46
CA GLU A 836 -23.37 40.52 -2.21
C GLU A 836 -24.08 39.71 -1.11
N LEU A 837 -23.78 38.41 -1.04
CA LEU A 837 -24.32 37.53 0.00
C LEU A 837 -23.71 37.84 1.38
N MET A 838 -22.43 38.21 1.41
CA MET A 838 -21.75 38.68 2.62
C MET A 838 -22.29 40.04 3.11
N GLU A 839 -22.67 40.93 2.20
CA GLU A 839 -23.26 42.23 2.57
C GLU A 839 -24.70 42.07 3.11
N LYS A 840 -25.42 41.04 2.67
CA LYS A 840 -26.83 40.80 3.04
C LYS A 840 -26.99 40.00 4.35
N ASP A 841 -26.14 39.02 4.65
CA ASP A 841 -26.27 38.19 5.85
C ASP A 841 -25.28 38.61 6.95
N GLN A 842 -25.81 39.21 8.02
CA GLN A 842 -25.04 39.68 9.17
C GLN A 842 -24.40 38.54 10.00
N ASN A 843 -24.76 37.28 9.75
CA ASN A 843 -24.20 36.13 10.46
C ASN A 843 -22.92 35.58 9.82
N LEU A 844 -22.38 36.25 8.80
CA LEU A 844 -21.14 35.86 8.13
C LEU A 844 -19.96 36.66 8.67
N ILE A 845 -18.96 35.96 9.19
CA ILE A 845 -17.70 36.51 9.69
C ILE A 845 -16.61 36.27 8.65
N LEU A 846 -15.83 37.31 8.36
CA LEU A 846 -14.70 37.24 7.43
C LEU A 846 -13.37 37.20 8.19
N ILE A 847 -12.55 36.20 7.87
CA ILE A 847 -11.17 36.07 8.34
C ILE A 847 -10.21 36.22 7.15
N TRP A 848 -9.15 37.01 7.34
CA TRP A 848 -8.08 37.15 6.35
C TRP A 848 -6.87 36.31 6.78
N LYS A 849 -6.40 35.42 5.91
CA LYS A 849 -5.26 34.53 6.17
C LYS A 849 -4.18 34.64 5.11
#